data_AF-A0A3D9CQ04-F1
#
_entry.id   AF-A0A3D9CQ04-F1
#
_cell.length_a   1.000
_cell.length_b   1.000
_cell.length_c   1.000
_cell.angle_alpha   90.00
_cell.angle_beta   90.00
_cell.angle_gamma   90.00
#
_symmetry.space_group_name_H-M   'P 1'
#
loop_
_entity.id
_entity.type
_entity.pdbx_description
1 polymer ?
#
loop_
_entity_poly.entity_id
_entity_poly.type
_entity_poly.pdbx_seq_one_letter_code
_entity_poly.pdbx_strand_id
1 'polypeptide(L)'
;MPQNIPSGTLPTAPDSKGLNVRPDLMPESFFFLEKGVTFSQDSAGKFGASGTVFRTTSKVSFTGKVYTICQGQVFLQPCGNDSTKVNAILKPFNQPVKGLAIKYIVYRGLNKSDFFGAGDIINDGTTVTGFVDLIRKEFKSLYNMLGVTVPTFTAQYIGYPGATNPQPGDTLIDDYFLKVSRTQTSGGTTTETEPAKAFELPMIPRGTHLGNATGTVGIDIVLNEGDYTVANDPNPFRLNLNFARYADHVLDQTAGTTAFEKKLIRETATQFLDVAAFYGLHTQGKGKIHMSDNSVLQTVEQIAGQISGFVTAETTYLYIQGSRQRSYNFYGNQNLEGNTGNIKIGQAANNLSLMQFEQAWPVKEFAAYPSLVVQLTTDNNDAAALYVKQGILHADTANEDYFIRGKNLLQEAGDGIDTNFTKPIAFSLNRTSAGKTVASFVQLIYEGRALEIVNTIPVLSSSDPIYLKDVDDIFGLIDVSPIIQKQSVNELHYVIDQNLLLINFENETGGKDIATVTTKKTEDQIVKSETDTLNRITYETLLNNVRQSGGSFFERRSAYLDNSNSGSVSYSNKRNNFYQPEKPYYFKTVAFTNLMDNTVTGLSLDSEHGTIASKKILGITKDENLQILNLINQYYLNNPKFYLNEEKLNGSNTQIAPEKVSYKMYSLSVIGENQIGEILLVNPSHKIYITTVDNLVFTSEEYAKWNPKIINTQELTPSFFINDSSNFIR
;
A
#
# COMPACT_ATOMS: atom_id res chain seq x y z
N MET A 1 -2.86 12.07 14.67
CA MET A 1 -2.85 12.29 13.21
C MET A 1 -3.64 11.17 12.56
N PRO A 2 -4.68 11.43 11.76
CA PRO A 2 -5.42 10.36 11.12
C PRO A 2 -4.63 9.83 9.94
N GLN A 3 -4.42 8.52 9.94
CA GLN A 3 -3.87 7.78 8.81
C GLN A 3 -4.85 7.82 7.63
N ASN A 4 -4.36 7.57 6.42
CA ASN A 4 -5.18 7.29 5.25
C ASN A 4 -6.01 6.02 5.48
N ILE A 5 -7.12 6.14 6.20
CA ILE A 5 -8.04 5.03 6.45
C ILE A 5 -9.13 5.11 5.37
N PRO A 6 -9.39 4.02 4.61
CA PRO A 6 -10.61 3.90 3.84
C PRO A 6 -11.80 3.72 4.79
N SER A 7 -12.14 4.74 5.58
CA SER A 7 -13.31 4.68 6.47
C SER A 7 -14.56 5.10 5.69
N GLY A 8 -15.39 4.13 5.36
CA GLY A 8 -16.72 4.40 4.86
C GLY A 8 -17.52 3.11 4.76
N THR A 9 -18.39 2.88 5.75
CA THR A 9 -19.29 1.73 5.86
C THR A 9 -20.07 1.49 4.57
N LEU A 10 -20.13 0.21 4.16
CA LEU A 10 -20.93 -0.29 3.04
C LEU A 10 -22.17 -1.01 3.60
N PRO A 11 -23.39 -0.73 3.10
CA PRO A 11 -24.55 -1.58 3.34
C PRO A 11 -24.83 -2.43 2.10
N THR A 12 -24.40 -3.70 2.08
CA THR A 12 -24.92 -4.73 1.15
C THR A 12 -24.88 -6.12 1.81
N ALA A 13 -25.88 -6.95 1.50
CA ALA A 13 -26.22 -8.19 2.21
C ALA A 13 -25.11 -9.26 2.20
N PRO A 14 -24.98 -10.08 3.26
CA PRO A 14 -23.99 -11.15 3.36
C PRO A 14 -24.35 -12.35 2.46
N ASP A 15 -23.33 -13.01 1.89
CA ASP A 15 -23.45 -14.43 1.59
C ASP A 15 -23.09 -15.24 2.84
N SER A 16 -23.71 -16.41 2.98
CA SER A 16 -23.68 -17.22 4.21
C SER A 16 -22.42 -18.08 4.36
N LYS A 17 -21.35 -17.82 3.59
CA LYS A 17 -20.21 -18.76 3.46
C LYS A 17 -18.83 -18.19 3.78
N GLY A 18 -18.71 -16.90 4.11
CA GLY A 18 -17.41 -16.30 4.43
C GLY A 18 -16.50 -16.13 3.22
N LEU A 19 -17.08 -15.99 2.02
CA LEU A 19 -16.33 -15.83 0.78
C LEU A 19 -15.61 -14.47 0.75
N ASN A 20 -14.42 -14.45 0.15
CA ASN A 20 -13.69 -13.21 -0.10
C ASN A 20 -14.44 -12.39 -1.16
N VAL A 21 -14.59 -11.09 -0.89
CA VAL A 21 -15.37 -10.20 -1.76
C VAL A 21 -14.55 -8.99 -2.14
N ARG A 22 -14.52 -8.64 -3.43
CA ARG A 22 -13.94 -7.39 -3.90
C ARG A 22 -14.89 -6.23 -3.54
N PRO A 23 -14.41 -5.14 -2.92
CA PRO A 23 -15.27 -3.99 -2.64
C PRO A 23 -15.78 -3.36 -3.94
N ASP A 24 -17.05 -2.98 -3.95
CA ASP A 24 -17.59 -2.15 -5.03
C ASP A 24 -16.85 -0.81 -5.06
N LEU A 25 -16.36 -0.42 -6.24
CA LEU A 25 -15.85 0.92 -6.45
C LEU A 25 -17.03 1.90 -6.33
N MET A 26 -16.92 2.84 -5.39
CA MET A 26 -17.81 4.00 -5.29
C MET A 26 -17.01 5.30 -5.43
N PRO A 27 -16.50 5.61 -6.64
CA PRO A 27 -15.72 6.82 -6.87
C PRO A 27 -16.57 8.07 -6.65
N GLU A 28 -16.07 9.01 -5.85
CA GLU A 28 -16.69 10.33 -5.70
C GLU A 28 -15.62 11.41 -5.66
N SER A 29 -15.57 12.22 -6.72
CA SER A 29 -14.55 13.24 -6.91
C SER A 29 -15.12 14.51 -7.53
N PHE A 30 -14.28 15.53 -7.67
CA PHE A 30 -14.59 16.75 -8.40
C PHE A 30 -13.73 16.83 -9.66
N PHE A 31 -14.30 17.35 -10.76
CA PHE A 31 -13.53 17.57 -11.97
C PHE A 31 -12.63 18.80 -11.80
N PHE A 32 -11.32 18.61 -11.92
CA PHE A 32 -10.35 19.63 -11.50
C PHE A 32 -10.32 20.89 -12.37
N LEU A 33 -10.89 20.87 -13.58
CA LEU A 33 -10.95 22.05 -14.46
C LEU A 33 -12.36 22.65 -14.47
N GLU A 34 -12.43 23.96 -14.68
CA GLU A 34 -13.71 24.68 -14.81
C GLU A 34 -14.59 24.11 -15.92
N LYS A 35 -15.84 23.78 -15.58
CA LYS A 35 -16.82 23.29 -16.56
C LYS A 35 -17.14 24.37 -17.59
N GLY A 36 -17.26 23.97 -18.85
CA GLY A 36 -17.60 24.85 -19.97
C GLY A 36 -16.40 25.57 -20.58
N VAL A 37 -15.22 25.47 -19.97
CA VAL A 37 -13.96 25.94 -20.54
C VAL A 37 -13.28 24.78 -21.27
N THR A 38 -12.99 24.96 -22.55
CA THR A 38 -12.33 23.94 -23.36
C THR A 38 -10.88 23.76 -22.91
N PHE A 39 -10.45 22.50 -22.81
CA PHE A 39 -9.05 22.13 -22.68
C PHE A 39 -8.70 21.11 -23.76
N SER A 40 -7.41 21.00 -24.07
CA SER A 40 -6.91 19.99 -25.01
C SER A 40 -5.55 19.49 -24.57
N GLN A 41 -5.24 18.25 -24.89
CA GLN A 41 -3.95 17.64 -24.64
C GLN A 41 -3.25 17.37 -25.97
N ASP A 42 -1.96 17.69 -26.06
CA ASP A 42 -1.12 17.23 -27.15
C ASP A 42 -0.56 15.83 -26.84
N SER A 43 -0.13 15.10 -27.87
CA SER A 43 0.40 13.75 -27.69
C SER A 43 1.71 13.70 -26.88
N ALA A 44 2.45 14.80 -26.76
CA ALA A 44 3.66 14.87 -25.96
C ALA A 44 3.37 15.10 -24.47
N GLY A 45 2.19 15.62 -24.13
CA GLY A 45 1.72 15.90 -22.78
C GLY A 45 0.88 14.79 -22.16
N LYS A 46 0.66 13.66 -22.87
CA LYS A 46 -0.13 12.54 -22.36
C LYS A 46 0.62 11.73 -21.29
N PHE A 47 -0.10 11.16 -20.35
CA PHE A 47 0.46 10.11 -19.48
C PHE A 47 0.91 8.90 -20.31
N GLY A 48 2.02 8.26 -19.92
CA GLY A 48 2.44 6.99 -20.51
C GLY A 48 3.87 6.96 -21.04
N ALA A 49 4.19 5.86 -21.71
CA ALA A 49 5.53 5.55 -22.19
C ALA A 49 5.88 6.28 -23.48
N SER A 50 7.13 6.74 -23.57
CA SER A 50 7.76 7.26 -24.78
C SER A 50 9.24 6.84 -24.81
N GLY A 51 9.52 5.68 -25.41
CA GLY A 51 10.87 5.10 -25.42
C GLY A 51 11.40 4.83 -24.01
N THR A 52 12.54 5.44 -23.68
CA THR A 52 13.23 5.29 -22.37
C THR A 52 12.66 6.19 -21.28
N VAL A 53 11.61 6.95 -21.58
CA VAL A 53 10.97 7.89 -20.66
C VAL A 53 9.52 7.50 -20.44
N PHE A 54 9.01 7.70 -19.22
CA PHE A 54 7.60 7.55 -18.90
C PHE A 54 7.07 8.82 -18.27
N ARG A 55 6.09 9.44 -18.91
CA ARG A 55 5.50 10.68 -18.45
C ARG A 55 4.44 10.40 -17.40
N THR A 56 4.63 10.97 -16.21
CA THR A 56 3.65 10.85 -15.12
C THR A 56 2.68 12.04 -15.13
N THR A 57 3.14 13.21 -15.56
CA THR A 57 2.32 14.42 -15.58
C THR A 57 1.46 14.44 -16.84
N SER A 58 0.14 14.34 -16.65
CA SER A 58 -0.83 14.61 -17.69
C SER A 58 -0.98 16.13 -17.85
N LYS A 59 -0.40 16.67 -18.93
CA LYS A 59 -0.32 18.10 -19.22
C LYS A 59 -1.35 18.48 -20.28
N VAL A 60 -2.12 19.54 -20.01
CA VAL A 60 -3.14 20.04 -20.93
C VAL A 60 -2.97 21.54 -21.17
N SER A 61 -3.37 21.98 -22.37
CA SER A 61 -3.57 23.39 -22.69
C SER A 61 -4.90 23.86 -22.13
N PHE A 62 -4.87 24.80 -21.19
CA PHE A 62 -6.03 25.29 -20.46
C PHE A 62 -5.77 26.69 -19.88
N THR A 63 -6.80 27.54 -19.93
CA THR A 63 -6.81 28.84 -19.24
C THR A 63 -8.15 29.00 -18.54
N GLY A 64 -8.16 29.03 -17.21
CA GLY A 64 -9.38 29.03 -16.41
C GLY A 64 -9.12 28.60 -14.97
N LYS A 65 -10.18 28.35 -14.20
CA LYS A 65 -10.08 27.94 -12.80
C LYS A 65 -9.74 26.46 -12.64
N VAL A 66 -8.95 26.16 -11.60
CA VAL A 66 -8.57 24.82 -11.16
C VAL A 66 -9.11 24.56 -9.76
N TYR A 67 -9.62 23.34 -9.53
CA TYR A 67 -10.34 22.94 -8.33
C TYR A 67 -9.73 21.71 -7.66
N THR A 68 -9.88 21.60 -6.34
CA THR A 68 -9.50 20.39 -5.59
C THR A 68 -10.38 19.19 -5.98
N ILE A 69 -9.77 18.04 -6.24
CA ILE A 69 -10.45 16.79 -6.63
C ILE A 69 -11.19 16.16 -5.45
N CYS A 70 -10.59 16.24 -4.26
CA CYS A 70 -11.13 15.73 -3.01
C CYS A 70 -10.77 16.66 -1.85
N GLN A 71 -11.29 16.35 -0.67
CA GLN A 71 -10.87 17.03 0.55
C GLN A 71 -9.48 16.55 0.96
N GLY A 72 -8.58 17.47 1.30
CA GLY A 72 -7.22 17.11 1.72
C GLY A 72 -6.40 18.30 2.21
N GLN A 73 -5.21 18.01 2.73
CA GLN A 73 -4.25 19.03 3.12
C GLN A 73 -3.47 19.51 1.89
N VAL A 74 -3.25 20.81 1.76
CA VAL A 74 -2.56 21.40 0.60
C VAL A 74 -1.23 22.03 1.00
N PHE A 75 -0.19 21.69 0.24
CA PHE A 75 1.18 22.16 0.38
C PHE A 75 1.63 22.83 -0.92
N LEU A 76 2.09 24.09 -0.87
CA LEU A 76 2.55 24.81 -2.07
C LEU A 76 4.07 24.72 -2.25
N GLN A 77 4.50 24.54 -3.50
CA GLN A 77 5.90 24.51 -3.90
C GLN A 77 6.15 25.33 -5.18
N PRO A 78 7.38 25.78 -5.45
CA PRO A 78 7.76 26.39 -6.72
C PRO A 78 7.48 25.46 -7.91
N CYS A 79 7.26 26.04 -9.10
CA CYS A 79 7.05 25.29 -10.35
C CYS A 79 8.27 25.43 -11.28
N GLY A 80 9.27 24.59 -11.03
CA GLY A 80 10.53 24.55 -11.76
C GLY A 80 11.24 25.89 -11.67
N ASN A 81 11.61 26.43 -12.82
CA ASN A 81 12.27 27.73 -12.94
C ASN A 81 11.28 28.87 -13.23
N ASP A 82 9.98 28.60 -13.30
CA ASP A 82 8.96 29.62 -13.57
C ASP A 82 8.54 30.31 -12.27
N SER A 83 9.03 31.54 -12.07
CA SER A 83 8.74 32.34 -10.87
C SER A 83 7.30 32.86 -10.80
N THR A 84 6.54 32.77 -11.90
CA THR A 84 5.14 33.18 -11.96
C THR A 84 4.17 32.05 -11.63
N LYS A 85 4.69 30.84 -11.42
CA LYS A 85 3.90 29.62 -11.22
C LYS A 85 4.23 28.91 -9.91
N VAL A 86 3.25 28.17 -9.40
CA VAL A 86 3.38 27.29 -8.24
C VAL A 86 2.73 25.94 -8.52
N ASN A 87 3.22 24.93 -7.83
CA ASN A 87 2.60 23.62 -7.75
C ASN A 87 1.86 23.49 -6.42
N ALA A 88 0.68 22.90 -6.45
CA ALA A 88 -0.07 22.55 -5.24
C ALA A 88 -0.08 21.03 -5.08
N ILE A 89 0.39 20.55 -3.94
CA ILE A 89 0.42 19.13 -3.58
C ILE A 89 -0.70 18.92 -2.57
N LEU A 90 -1.68 18.09 -2.92
CA LEU A 90 -2.79 17.73 -2.04
C LEU A 90 -2.59 16.31 -1.52
N LYS A 91 -2.49 16.13 -0.20
CA LYS A 91 -2.60 14.82 0.47
C LYS A 91 -4.08 14.58 0.81
N PRO A 92 -4.76 13.59 0.19
CA PRO A 92 -6.17 13.34 0.46
C PRO A 92 -6.41 13.07 1.94
N PHE A 93 -7.44 13.71 2.50
CA PHE A 93 -8.00 13.34 3.81
C PHE A 93 -9.07 12.27 3.64
N ASN A 94 -9.92 12.45 2.63
CA ASN A 94 -10.88 11.46 2.17
C ASN A 94 -10.45 10.94 0.81
N GLN A 95 -10.24 9.62 0.70
CA GLN A 95 -9.87 8.97 -0.55
C GLN A 95 -11.02 9.11 -1.58
N PRO A 96 -10.79 9.70 -2.77
CA PRO A 96 -11.85 9.91 -3.76
C PRO A 96 -12.32 8.60 -4.43
N VAL A 97 -11.53 7.53 -4.33
CA VAL A 97 -11.87 6.20 -4.83
C VAL A 97 -11.61 5.20 -3.71
N LYS A 98 -12.69 4.67 -3.11
CA LYS A 98 -12.55 3.60 -2.10
C LYS A 98 -11.87 2.38 -2.72
N GLY A 99 -10.87 1.82 -2.04
CA GLY A 99 -10.07 0.68 -2.54
C GLY A 99 -8.84 1.08 -3.38
N LEU A 100 -8.67 2.37 -3.71
CA LEU A 100 -7.48 2.91 -4.34
C LEU A 100 -6.84 3.96 -3.42
N ALA A 101 -5.71 3.60 -2.81
CA ALA A 101 -5.00 4.51 -1.93
C ALA A 101 -4.19 5.52 -2.75
N ILE A 102 -4.61 6.79 -2.75
CA ILE A 102 -3.90 7.91 -3.36
C ILE A 102 -3.08 8.61 -2.27
N LYS A 103 -1.77 8.73 -2.49
CA LYS A 103 -0.85 9.43 -1.60
C LYS A 103 -0.92 10.93 -1.81
N TYR A 104 -0.78 11.37 -3.06
CA TYR A 104 -0.82 12.79 -3.43
C TYR A 104 -1.55 13.02 -4.75
N ILE A 105 -2.16 14.19 -4.87
CA ILE A 105 -2.58 14.78 -6.14
C ILE A 105 -1.75 16.04 -6.33
N VAL A 106 -0.95 16.10 -7.39
CA VAL A 106 -0.05 17.23 -7.67
C VAL A 106 -0.63 18.06 -8.82
N TYR A 107 -1.04 19.28 -8.54
CA TYR A 107 -1.46 20.27 -9.54
C TYR A 107 -0.24 21.11 -9.94
N ARG A 108 0.12 21.10 -11.21
CA ARG A 108 1.32 21.78 -11.71
C ARG A 108 0.97 23.03 -12.53
N GLY A 109 1.68 24.14 -12.27
CA GLY A 109 1.60 25.34 -13.10
C GLY A 109 0.42 26.28 -12.81
N LEU A 110 -0.01 26.38 -11.56
CA LEU A 110 -1.01 27.38 -11.13
C LEU A 110 -0.35 28.77 -11.02
N ASN A 111 -1.11 29.84 -11.27
CA ASN A 111 -0.57 31.20 -11.19
C ASN A 111 -0.21 31.56 -9.74
N LYS A 112 1.05 31.93 -9.51
CA LYS A 112 1.56 32.34 -8.19
C LYS A 112 0.74 33.51 -7.61
N SER A 113 0.38 34.47 -8.47
CA SER A 113 -0.36 35.67 -8.10
C SER A 113 -1.75 35.41 -7.53
N ASP A 114 -2.32 34.20 -7.71
CA ASP A 114 -3.61 33.86 -7.12
C ASP A 114 -3.51 33.54 -5.63
N PHE A 115 -2.31 33.17 -5.14
CA PHE A 115 -2.08 32.75 -3.77
C PHE A 115 -1.46 33.86 -2.92
N PHE A 116 -0.42 34.52 -3.43
CA PHE A 116 0.33 35.54 -2.70
C PHE A 116 1.03 36.53 -3.63
N GLY A 117 1.34 37.70 -3.08
CA GLY A 117 1.90 38.84 -3.81
C GLY A 117 3.32 39.20 -3.37
N ALA A 118 3.63 40.50 -3.43
CA ALA A 118 4.94 41.02 -3.03
C ALA A 118 5.27 40.67 -1.56
N GLY A 119 6.53 40.34 -1.30
CA GLY A 119 6.98 39.88 0.03
C GLY A 119 6.44 38.51 0.44
N ASP A 120 5.92 37.74 -0.53
CA ASP A 120 5.23 36.47 -0.33
C ASP A 120 4.08 36.55 0.69
N ILE A 121 3.41 37.71 0.77
CA ILE A 121 2.25 37.94 1.64
C ILE A 121 1.02 37.32 0.99
N ILE A 122 0.27 36.51 1.73
CA ILE A 122 -1.00 35.93 1.27
C ILE A 122 -1.95 37.06 0.88
N ASN A 123 -2.51 36.97 -0.34
CA ASN A 123 -3.39 38.00 -0.90
C ASN A 123 -4.58 38.29 0.02
N ASP A 124 -5.11 39.52 0.02
CA ASP A 124 -6.33 39.90 0.73
C ASP A 124 -7.33 40.56 -0.22
N GLY A 125 -8.61 40.57 0.16
CA GLY A 125 -9.68 41.25 -0.57
C GLY A 125 -10.77 40.30 -1.07
N THR A 126 -11.72 40.86 -1.83
CA THR A 126 -12.94 40.18 -2.27
C THR A 126 -12.79 39.38 -3.57
N THR A 127 -11.64 39.48 -4.22
CA THR A 127 -11.36 38.85 -5.53
C THR A 127 -10.36 37.70 -5.42
N VAL A 128 -10.14 37.17 -4.22
CA VAL A 128 -9.20 36.06 -3.97
C VAL A 128 -9.84 34.70 -4.31
N THR A 129 -9.02 33.67 -4.45
CA THR A 129 -9.51 32.31 -4.70
C THR A 129 -10.21 31.76 -3.46
N GLY A 130 -11.06 30.74 -3.64
CA GLY A 130 -11.72 30.05 -2.53
C GLY A 130 -10.72 29.45 -1.53
N PHE A 131 -9.55 29.02 -2.02
CA PHE A 131 -8.45 28.57 -1.16
C PHE A 131 -7.94 29.70 -0.25
N VAL A 132 -7.58 30.86 -0.82
CA VAL A 132 -7.03 31.99 -0.06
C VAL A 132 -8.05 32.54 0.95
N ASP A 133 -9.31 32.65 0.56
CA ASP A 133 -10.38 33.11 1.45
C ASP A 133 -10.52 32.19 2.69
N LEU A 134 -10.55 30.87 2.46
CA LEU A 134 -10.66 29.88 3.53
C LEU A 134 -9.49 29.95 4.51
N ILE A 135 -8.24 29.89 4.01
CA ILE A 135 -7.07 29.85 4.89
C ILE A 135 -6.88 31.16 5.67
N ARG A 136 -7.24 32.31 5.09
CA ARG A 136 -7.20 33.61 5.79
C ARG A 136 -8.21 33.64 6.91
N LYS A 137 -9.42 33.14 6.65
CA LYS A 137 -10.48 33.06 7.65
C LYS A 137 -10.05 32.20 8.83
N GLU A 138 -9.48 31.03 8.57
CA GLU A 138 -8.96 30.13 9.60
C GLU A 138 -7.80 30.77 10.39
N PHE A 139 -6.83 31.36 9.68
CA PHE A 139 -5.69 32.05 10.30
C PHE A 139 -6.15 33.19 11.23
N LYS A 140 -7.00 34.11 10.73
CA LYS A 140 -7.55 35.20 11.55
C LYS A 140 -8.36 34.66 12.74
N SER A 141 -9.16 33.61 12.53
CA SER A 141 -9.97 33.01 13.59
C SER A 141 -9.12 32.43 14.73
N LEU A 142 -8.00 31.78 14.41
CA LEU A 142 -7.07 31.22 15.41
C LEU A 142 -6.50 32.33 16.32
N TYR A 143 -5.92 33.39 15.74
CA TYR A 143 -5.31 34.46 16.52
C TYR A 143 -6.34 35.30 17.30
N ASN A 144 -7.54 35.51 16.72
CA ASN A 144 -8.65 36.15 17.43
C ASN A 144 -9.11 35.33 18.63
N MET A 145 -9.18 33.99 18.49
CA MET A 145 -9.52 33.09 19.60
C MET A 145 -8.47 33.13 20.71
N LEU A 146 -7.19 33.23 20.35
CA LEU A 146 -6.08 33.34 21.29
C LEU A 146 -5.95 34.74 21.93
N GLY A 147 -6.73 35.74 21.48
CA GLY A 147 -6.70 37.09 22.02
C GLY A 147 -5.40 37.86 21.75
N VAL A 148 -4.66 37.47 20.70
CA VAL A 148 -3.37 38.08 20.32
C VAL A 148 -3.46 38.76 18.96
N THR A 149 -2.57 39.71 18.70
CA THR A 149 -2.49 40.39 17.40
C THR A 149 -2.19 39.40 16.29
N VAL A 150 -3.01 39.42 15.23
CA VAL A 150 -2.84 38.59 14.05
C VAL A 150 -1.51 38.98 13.36
N PRO A 151 -0.53 38.07 13.23
CA PRO A 151 0.72 38.36 12.55
C PRO A 151 0.53 38.43 11.03
N THR A 152 1.58 38.85 10.32
CA THR A 152 1.55 38.86 8.84
C THR A 152 1.49 37.43 8.32
N PHE A 153 0.47 37.12 7.51
CA PHE A 153 0.29 35.80 6.92
C PHE A 153 1.08 35.70 5.61
N THR A 154 2.18 34.94 5.63
CA THR A 154 3.07 34.74 4.48
C THR A 154 2.92 33.34 3.86
N ALA A 155 3.43 33.16 2.65
CA ALA A 155 3.36 31.90 1.91
C ALA A 155 4.13 30.74 2.59
N GLN A 156 5.07 31.05 3.49
CA GLN A 156 5.76 30.03 4.28
C GLN A 156 4.78 29.21 5.13
N TYR A 157 3.69 29.81 5.62
CA TYR A 157 2.69 29.12 6.43
C TYR A 157 1.85 28.10 5.63
N ILE A 158 1.88 28.17 4.30
CA ILE A 158 1.28 27.17 3.40
C ILE A 158 2.36 26.35 2.67
N GLY A 159 3.58 26.40 3.20
CA GLY A 159 4.70 25.55 2.83
C GLY A 159 5.56 26.01 1.67
N TYR A 160 5.31 27.18 1.10
CA TYR A 160 6.19 27.75 0.09
C TYR A 160 7.56 28.13 0.72
N PRO A 161 8.71 27.84 0.08
CA PRO A 161 10.01 28.11 0.67
C PRO A 161 10.20 29.61 0.92
N GLY A 162 10.53 29.97 2.17
CA GLY A 162 10.84 31.35 2.55
C GLY A 162 12.31 31.68 2.31
N ALA A 163 12.62 32.96 2.07
CA ALA A 163 14.00 33.42 1.86
C ALA A 163 14.93 33.11 3.05
N THR A 164 14.40 33.11 4.27
CA THR A 164 15.14 32.83 5.52
C THR A 164 15.07 31.37 5.96
N ASN A 165 14.19 30.56 5.36
CA ASN A 165 13.96 29.16 5.69
C ASN A 165 13.90 28.33 4.40
N PRO A 166 15.06 28.13 3.73
CA PRO A 166 15.12 27.36 2.50
C PRO A 166 14.73 25.89 2.75
N GLN A 167 14.15 25.27 1.73
CA GLN A 167 13.73 23.87 1.76
C GLN A 167 14.56 23.06 0.75
N PRO A 168 15.49 22.20 1.20
CA PRO A 168 16.31 21.37 0.32
C PRO A 168 15.47 20.49 -0.61
N GLY A 169 15.91 20.34 -1.86
CA GLY A 169 15.15 19.61 -2.89
C GLY A 169 15.03 18.10 -2.63
N ASP A 170 15.99 17.52 -1.90
CA ASP A 170 16.05 16.11 -1.52
C ASP A 170 15.14 15.74 -0.33
N THR A 171 14.59 16.73 0.38
CA THR A 171 13.67 16.50 1.51
C THR A 171 12.39 15.82 1.03
N LEU A 172 11.91 14.80 1.77
CA LEU A 172 10.68 14.08 1.41
C LEU A 172 9.44 14.96 1.57
N ILE A 173 8.44 14.77 0.72
CA ILE A 173 7.16 15.48 0.85
C ILE A 173 6.45 15.11 2.17
N ASP A 174 6.53 13.83 2.57
CA ASP A 174 5.93 13.35 3.82
C ASP A 174 6.50 14.02 5.07
N ASP A 175 7.76 14.50 5.04
CA ASP A 175 8.37 15.22 6.16
C ASP A 175 7.64 16.53 6.50
N TYR A 176 6.81 17.05 5.59
CA TYR A 176 5.99 18.24 5.80
C TYR A 176 4.55 17.88 6.20
N PHE A 177 3.98 16.81 5.66
CA PHE A 177 2.62 16.37 5.96
C PHE A 177 2.50 15.60 7.27
N LEU A 178 3.54 14.85 7.66
CA LEU A 178 3.54 13.95 8.82
C LEU A 178 4.41 14.47 9.97
N LYS A 179 4.82 15.73 9.91
CA LYS A 179 5.64 16.35 10.95
C LYS A 179 4.94 16.35 12.30
N VAL A 180 5.76 16.28 13.34
CA VAL A 180 5.36 16.56 14.72
C VAL A 180 6.10 17.82 15.15
N SER A 181 5.36 18.86 15.52
CA SER A 181 5.94 20.10 16.05
C SER A 181 6.70 19.80 17.33
N ARG A 182 7.94 20.27 17.41
CA ARG A 182 8.89 20.05 18.50
C ARG A 182 9.45 21.38 18.97
N THR A 183 9.18 21.70 20.22
CA THR A 183 9.73 22.90 20.85
C THR A 183 10.92 22.57 21.75
N GLN A 184 11.89 23.47 21.81
CA GLN A 184 13.00 23.42 22.75
C GLN A 184 12.98 24.69 23.61
N THR A 185 13.10 24.53 24.92
CA THR A 185 13.25 25.65 25.85
C THR A 185 14.73 25.83 26.20
N SER A 186 15.29 26.99 25.86
CA SER A 186 16.63 27.39 26.28
C SER A 186 16.59 28.78 26.90
N GLY A 187 17.12 28.93 28.12
CA GLY A 187 17.19 30.23 28.81
C GLY A 187 15.84 30.93 29.01
N GLY A 188 14.74 30.19 29.15
CA GLY A 188 13.38 30.74 29.34
C GLY A 188 12.64 31.08 28.04
N THR A 189 13.25 30.89 26.87
CA THR A 189 12.59 31.05 25.57
C THR A 189 12.29 29.68 24.97
N THR A 190 11.06 29.47 24.51
CA THR A 190 10.63 28.26 23.81
C THR A 190 10.59 28.53 22.32
N THR A 191 11.42 27.83 21.55
CA THR A 191 11.50 27.95 20.09
C THR A 191 11.15 26.64 19.42
N GLU A 192 10.56 26.70 18.23
CA GLU A 192 10.38 25.52 17.38
C GLU A 192 11.76 25.06 16.88
N THR A 193 12.03 23.76 17.02
CA THR A 193 13.33 23.15 16.71
C THR A 193 13.59 23.09 15.20
N GLU A 194 12.51 23.08 14.41
CA GLU A 194 12.51 22.99 12.95
C GLU A 194 11.73 24.18 12.35
N PRO A 195 12.29 25.41 12.37
CA PRO A 195 11.57 26.62 11.96
C PRO A 195 11.09 26.58 10.50
N ALA A 196 11.80 25.86 9.61
CA ALA A 196 11.39 25.64 8.22
C ALA A 196 10.12 24.79 8.08
N LYS A 197 9.71 24.09 9.14
CA LYS A 197 8.51 23.24 9.22
C LYS A 197 7.49 23.79 10.23
N ALA A 198 7.70 24.97 10.81
CA ALA A 198 6.88 25.57 11.87
C ALA A 198 5.54 26.16 11.36
N PHE A 199 4.66 25.34 10.80
CA PHE A 199 3.33 25.75 10.32
C PHE A 199 2.37 24.56 10.30
N GLU A 200 1.07 24.77 10.15
CA GLU A 200 0.12 23.68 9.91
C GLU A 200 -0.44 23.79 8.49
N LEU A 201 -0.47 22.68 7.77
CA LEU A 201 -0.98 22.67 6.40
C LEU A 201 -2.51 22.79 6.39
N PRO A 202 -3.08 23.68 5.57
CA PRO A 202 -4.53 23.92 5.56
C PRO A 202 -5.30 22.73 5.00
N MET A 203 -6.42 22.39 5.64
CA MET A 203 -7.37 21.40 5.17
C MET A 203 -8.37 22.05 4.22
N ILE A 204 -8.39 21.61 2.96
CA ILE A 204 -9.19 22.21 1.91
C ILE A 204 -10.32 21.26 1.50
N PRO A 205 -11.59 21.72 1.47
CA PRO A 205 -12.70 20.93 0.95
C PRO A 205 -12.54 20.53 -0.52
N ARG A 206 -13.29 19.51 -0.94
CA ARG A 206 -13.44 19.14 -2.34
C ARG A 206 -14.13 20.27 -3.12
N GLY A 207 -13.68 20.52 -4.37
CA GLY A 207 -14.30 21.51 -5.25
C GLY A 207 -13.99 22.96 -4.88
N THR A 208 -13.03 23.19 -3.97
CA THR A 208 -12.54 24.54 -3.68
C THR A 208 -11.72 25.05 -4.87
N HIS A 209 -12.00 26.28 -5.31
CA HIS A 209 -11.17 26.97 -6.31
C HIS A 209 -9.78 27.20 -5.73
N LEU A 210 -8.80 26.43 -6.22
CA LEU A 210 -7.40 26.50 -5.79
C LEU A 210 -6.73 27.76 -6.34
N GLY A 211 -6.81 27.91 -7.67
CA GLY A 211 -6.12 28.94 -8.43
C GLY A 211 -6.53 28.89 -9.90
N ASN A 212 -5.94 29.76 -10.70
CA ASN A 212 -6.11 29.78 -12.14
C ASN A 212 -4.87 29.19 -12.81
N ALA A 213 -5.09 28.61 -13.98
CA ALA A 213 -4.04 28.29 -14.92
C ALA A 213 -4.10 29.22 -16.13
N THR A 214 -2.95 29.44 -16.75
CA THR A 214 -2.82 30.25 -17.98
C THR A 214 -1.85 29.54 -18.89
N GLY A 215 -2.31 29.22 -20.11
CA GLY A 215 -1.58 28.42 -21.09
C GLY A 215 -1.69 26.92 -20.81
N THR A 216 -1.03 26.43 -19.77
CA THR A 216 -0.95 25.00 -19.46
C THR A 216 -1.14 24.70 -17.98
N VAL A 217 -1.69 23.52 -17.69
CA VAL A 217 -1.74 22.93 -16.35
C VAL A 217 -1.40 21.44 -16.43
N GLY A 218 -0.67 20.94 -15.44
CA GLY A 218 -0.33 19.53 -15.30
C GLY A 218 -1.01 18.91 -14.09
N ILE A 219 -1.22 17.60 -14.12
CA ILE A 219 -1.67 16.83 -12.97
C ILE A 219 -0.96 15.48 -12.87
N ASP A 220 -0.54 15.11 -11.66
CA ASP A 220 -0.16 13.74 -11.31
C ASP A 220 -1.11 13.19 -10.24
N ILE A 221 -1.47 11.92 -10.36
CA ILE A 221 -2.15 11.15 -9.31
C ILE A 221 -1.16 10.10 -8.83
N VAL A 222 -0.65 10.27 -7.61
CA VAL A 222 0.37 9.40 -7.00
C VAL A 222 -0.30 8.42 -6.06
N LEU A 223 -0.10 7.13 -6.27
CA LEU A 223 -0.63 6.05 -5.44
C LEU A 223 0.20 5.87 -4.16
N ASN A 224 -0.43 5.32 -3.12
CA ASN A 224 0.21 5.10 -1.83
C ASN A 224 0.74 3.67 -1.70
N GLU A 225 2.03 3.54 -1.46
CA GLU A 225 2.70 2.29 -1.10
C GLU A 225 2.95 2.16 0.41
N GLY A 226 2.74 3.23 1.17
CA GLY A 226 2.93 3.29 2.62
C GLY A 226 3.57 4.60 3.10
N ASP A 227 3.49 4.85 4.41
CA ASP A 227 4.08 6.01 5.08
C ASP A 227 5.33 5.60 5.88
N TYR A 228 6.36 5.11 5.18
CA TYR A 228 7.63 4.66 5.74
C TYR A 228 8.83 5.01 4.86
N THR A 229 10.03 4.86 5.42
CA THR A 229 11.30 5.04 4.72
C THR A 229 12.13 3.77 4.78
N VAL A 230 12.97 3.58 3.76
CA VAL A 230 13.95 2.49 3.65
C VAL A 230 15.33 3.12 3.59
N ALA A 231 16.21 2.77 4.52
CA ALA A 231 17.50 3.47 4.69
C ALA A 231 18.42 3.35 3.47
N ASN A 232 18.39 2.20 2.79
CA ASN A 232 19.28 1.88 1.68
C ASN A 232 18.52 1.64 0.36
N ASP A 233 17.41 2.36 0.13
CA ASP A 233 16.64 2.20 -1.12
C ASP A 233 17.49 2.54 -2.36
N PRO A 234 17.77 1.57 -3.25
CA PRO A 234 18.55 1.77 -4.45
C PRO A 234 17.75 2.44 -5.55
N ASN A 235 16.43 2.64 -5.39
CA ASN A 235 15.63 3.37 -6.35
C ASN A 235 16.11 4.84 -6.40
N PRO A 236 16.59 5.32 -7.57
CA PRO A 236 17.01 6.72 -7.71
C PRO A 236 15.85 7.70 -7.57
N PHE A 237 14.61 7.25 -7.82
CA PHE A 237 13.43 8.08 -7.68
C PHE A 237 12.95 8.13 -6.23
N ARG A 238 12.60 9.34 -5.76
CA ARG A 238 11.99 9.58 -4.44
C ARG A 238 10.92 10.64 -4.54
N LEU A 239 9.85 10.50 -3.75
CA LEU A 239 8.79 11.51 -3.60
C LEU A 239 9.25 12.68 -2.71
N ASN A 240 10.23 13.44 -3.21
CA ASN A 240 10.85 14.58 -2.55
C ASN A 240 10.43 15.93 -3.16
N LEU A 241 10.98 17.04 -2.63
CA LEU A 241 10.67 18.37 -3.13
C LEU A 241 11.15 18.62 -4.56
N ASN A 242 12.20 17.94 -5.05
CA ASN A 242 12.60 17.99 -6.46
C ASN A 242 11.47 17.46 -7.35
N PHE A 243 10.90 16.31 -7.00
CA PHE A 243 9.70 15.79 -7.66
C PHE A 243 8.52 16.78 -7.59
N ALA A 244 8.24 17.30 -6.39
CA ALA A 244 7.14 18.24 -6.15
C ALA A 244 7.27 19.53 -6.97
N ARG A 245 8.50 19.96 -7.27
CA ARG A 245 8.81 21.22 -7.95
C ARG A 245 8.84 21.12 -9.47
N TYR A 246 8.87 19.95 -10.10
CA TYR A 246 8.86 19.90 -11.57
C TYR A 246 7.65 20.64 -12.16
N ALA A 247 7.86 21.40 -13.23
CA ALA A 247 6.73 21.92 -14.03
C ALA A 247 6.04 20.80 -14.82
N ASP A 248 6.82 19.76 -15.14
CA ASP A 248 6.44 18.63 -15.96
C ASP A 248 7.32 17.44 -15.56
N HIS A 249 6.73 16.41 -14.94
CA HIS A 249 7.51 15.27 -14.46
C HIS A 249 7.48 14.09 -15.42
N VAL A 250 8.67 13.54 -15.63
CA VAL A 250 8.90 12.31 -16.39
C VAL A 250 9.90 11.43 -15.64
N LEU A 251 9.65 10.13 -15.62
CA LEU A 251 10.62 9.12 -15.21
C LEU A 251 11.55 8.84 -16.37
N ASP A 252 12.85 8.96 -16.15
CA ASP A 252 13.87 8.74 -17.18
C ASP A 252 14.81 7.62 -16.73
N GLN A 253 14.88 6.55 -17.51
CA GLN A 253 15.77 5.42 -17.23
C GLN A 253 17.25 5.83 -17.21
N THR A 254 17.64 6.94 -17.83
CA THR A 254 19.02 7.42 -17.79
C THR A 254 19.46 7.89 -16.41
N ALA A 255 18.52 8.17 -15.49
CA ALA A 255 18.84 8.48 -14.10
C ALA A 255 19.39 7.27 -13.32
N GLY A 256 19.16 6.04 -13.82
CA GLY A 256 19.73 4.82 -13.25
C GLY A 256 21.10 4.52 -13.85
N THR A 257 22.09 4.29 -12.99
CA THR A 257 23.47 3.93 -13.35
C THR A 257 23.62 2.43 -13.64
N THR A 258 22.84 1.58 -12.97
CA THR A 258 22.86 0.12 -13.15
C THR A 258 21.62 -0.40 -13.88
N ALA A 259 21.68 -1.63 -14.41
CA ALA A 259 20.52 -2.28 -15.02
C ALA A 259 19.35 -2.48 -14.02
N PHE A 260 19.68 -2.71 -12.75
CA PHE A 260 18.72 -2.86 -11.68
C PHE A 260 18.07 -1.52 -11.31
N GLU A 261 18.84 -0.45 -11.13
CA GLU A 261 18.29 0.90 -10.90
C GLU A 261 17.36 1.34 -12.03
N LYS A 262 17.73 1.08 -13.29
CA LYS A 262 16.87 1.33 -14.46
C LYS A 262 15.55 0.57 -14.38
N LYS A 263 15.58 -0.66 -13.86
CA LYS A 263 14.40 -1.48 -13.65
C LYS A 263 13.53 -0.91 -12.53
N LEU A 264 14.11 -0.44 -11.43
CA LEU A 264 13.38 0.22 -10.34
C LEU A 264 12.74 1.55 -10.76
N ILE A 265 13.41 2.32 -11.61
CA ILE A 265 12.81 3.51 -12.25
C ILE A 265 11.59 3.11 -13.10
N ARG A 266 11.65 1.98 -13.81
CA ARG A 266 10.50 1.45 -14.54
C ARG A 266 9.36 1.04 -13.61
N GLU A 267 9.67 0.35 -12.50
CA GLU A 267 8.68 -0.03 -11.49
C GLU A 267 7.93 1.18 -10.93
N THR A 268 8.63 2.29 -10.78
CA THR A 268 8.07 3.55 -10.28
C THR A 268 6.89 4.05 -11.13
N ALA A 269 6.79 3.69 -12.41
CA ALA A 269 5.63 4.05 -13.24
C ALA A 269 4.30 3.50 -12.69
N THR A 270 4.34 2.39 -11.93
CA THR A 270 3.16 1.79 -11.28
C THR A 270 2.62 2.62 -10.11
N GLN A 271 3.41 3.57 -9.60
CA GLN A 271 3.01 4.51 -8.54
C GLN A 271 2.14 5.66 -9.06
N PHE A 272 1.89 5.74 -10.37
CA PHE A 272 1.14 6.83 -10.97
C PHE A 272 -0.08 6.32 -11.74
N LEU A 273 -1.15 7.12 -11.71
CA LEU A 273 -2.39 6.86 -12.44
C LEU A 273 -2.69 8.02 -13.39
N ASP A 274 -3.03 7.70 -14.64
CA ASP A 274 -3.52 8.68 -15.60
C ASP A 274 -4.83 9.34 -15.12
N VAL A 275 -4.93 10.66 -15.24
CA VAL A 275 -6.12 11.42 -14.82
C VAL A 275 -7.36 11.05 -15.64
N ALA A 276 -7.21 10.72 -16.92
CA ALA A 276 -8.35 10.26 -17.73
C ALA A 276 -8.85 8.90 -17.25
N ALA A 277 -7.95 7.96 -16.95
CA ALA A 277 -8.30 6.67 -16.36
C ALA A 277 -8.90 6.80 -14.95
N PHE A 278 -8.39 7.70 -14.11
CA PHE A 278 -8.97 8.02 -12.80
C PHE A 278 -10.44 8.46 -12.89
N TYR A 279 -10.75 9.39 -13.79
CA TYR A 279 -12.14 9.78 -14.02
C TYR A 279 -12.94 8.67 -14.70
N GLY A 280 -12.31 7.88 -15.57
CA GLY A 280 -12.88 6.68 -16.18
C GLY A 280 -13.36 5.63 -15.17
N LEU A 281 -12.69 5.49 -14.02
CA LEU A 281 -13.17 4.63 -12.92
C LEU A 281 -14.58 4.99 -12.44
N HIS A 282 -15.01 6.25 -12.59
CA HIS A 282 -16.35 6.69 -12.19
C HIS A 282 -17.45 6.12 -13.09
N THR A 283 -17.11 5.54 -14.24
CA THR A 283 -18.05 4.78 -15.07
C THR A 283 -18.34 3.37 -14.51
N GLN A 284 -17.56 2.93 -13.53
CA GLN A 284 -17.75 1.64 -12.86
C GLN A 284 -18.64 1.83 -11.63
N GLY A 285 -19.76 1.11 -11.57
CA GLY A 285 -20.68 1.17 -10.42
C GLY A 285 -21.45 2.49 -10.32
N LYS A 286 -21.48 3.08 -9.10
CA LYS A 286 -22.28 4.29 -8.79
C LYS A 286 -21.40 5.55 -8.63
N GLY A 287 -20.44 5.72 -9.55
CA GLY A 287 -19.51 6.85 -9.51
C GLY A 287 -20.17 8.22 -9.68
N LYS A 288 -19.55 9.25 -9.11
CA LYS A 288 -20.00 10.65 -9.18
C LYS A 288 -18.84 11.61 -9.41
N ILE A 289 -18.94 12.42 -10.45
CA ILE A 289 -18.02 13.55 -10.68
C ILE A 289 -18.79 14.85 -10.47
N HIS A 290 -18.43 15.60 -9.45
CA HIS A 290 -18.97 16.93 -9.16
C HIS A 290 -18.29 17.98 -10.03
N MET A 291 -19.05 18.97 -10.49
CA MET A 291 -18.59 20.02 -11.40
C MET A 291 -18.71 21.41 -10.78
N SER A 292 -18.01 22.40 -11.35
CA SER A 292 -17.99 23.80 -10.87
C SER A 292 -19.33 24.55 -10.97
N ASP A 293 -20.29 24.04 -11.75
CA ASP A 293 -21.66 24.56 -11.82
C ASP A 293 -22.64 23.83 -10.89
N ASN A 294 -22.12 23.02 -9.95
CA ASN A 294 -22.86 22.13 -9.05
C ASN A 294 -23.60 20.96 -9.73
N SER A 295 -23.38 20.73 -11.03
CA SER A 295 -23.87 19.49 -11.67
C SER A 295 -23.05 18.28 -11.25
N VAL A 296 -23.64 17.09 -11.37
CA VAL A 296 -23.00 15.81 -11.06
C VAL A 296 -23.11 14.88 -12.28
N LEU A 297 -21.97 14.39 -12.76
CA LEU A 297 -21.89 13.43 -13.86
C LEU A 297 -21.92 12.00 -13.30
N GLN A 298 -22.74 11.15 -13.89
CA GLN A 298 -22.93 9.76 -13.43
C GLN A 298 -23.04 8.73 -14.56
N THR A 299 -23.33 9.17 -15.81
CA THR A 299 -23.45 8.24 -16.94
C THR A 299 -22.12 8.11 -17.70
N VAL A 300 -21.97 6.99 -18.41
CA VAL A 300 -20.78 6.73 -19.25
C VAL A 300 -20.59 7.84 -20.28
N GLU A 301 -21.66 8.29 -20.94
CA GLU A 301 -21.63 9.36 -21.95
C GLU A 301 -21.17 10.70 -21.35
N GLN A 302 -21.70 11.07 -20.18
CA GLN A 302 -21.36 12.32 -19.51
C GLN A 302 -19.88 12.34 -19.12
N ILE A 303 -19.41 11.25 -18.52
CA ILE A 303 -18.03 11.13 -18.05
C ILE A 303 -17.06 11.09 -19.24
N ALA A 304 -17.34 10.28 -20.27
CA ALA A 304 -16.55 10.21 -21.50
C ALA A 304 -16.47 11.57 -22.21
N GLY A 305 -17.59 12.29 -22.30
CA GLY A 305 -17.63 13.64 -22.85
C GLY A 305 -16.75 14.62 -22.06
N GLN A 306 -16.78 14.55 -20.73
CA GLN A 306 -16.01 15.44 -19.87
C GLN A 306 -14.50 15.23 -19.97
N ILE A 307 -14.04 13.99 -20.16
CA ILE A 307 -12.61 13.66 -20.29
C ILE A 307 -12.10 13.72 -21.74
N SER A 308 -12.95 14.02 -22.72
CA SER A 308 -12.61 13.95 -24.15
C SER A 308 -11.47 14.87 -24.60
N GLY A 309 -11.12 15.90 -23.80
CA GLY A 309 -9.96 16.76 -24.06
C GLY A 309 -8.61 16.09 -23.83
N PHE A 310 -8.56 14.93 -23.15
CA PHE A 310 -7.36 14.13 -22.98
C PHE A 310 -7.12 13.23 -24.19
N VAL A 311 -5.86 13.11 -24.64
CA VAL A 311 -5.47 12.17 -25.70
C VAL A 311 -5.68 10.72 -25.25
N THR A 312 -5.60 10.48 -23.94
CA THR A 312 -5.78 9.16 -23.33
C THR A 312 -7.23 8.84 -22.99
N ALA A 313 -8.20 9.65 -23.40
CA ALA A 313 -9.63 9.48 -23.08
C ALA A 313 -10.22 8.13 -23.50
N GLU A 314 -9.61 7.45 -24.48
CA GLU A 314 -10.01 6.11 -24.96
C GLU A 314 -8.92 5.04 -24.68
N THR A 315 -7.99 5.30 -23.75
CA THR A 315 -6.86 4.39 -23.45
C THR A 315 -7.16 3.48 -22.26
N THR A 316 -6.98 2.18 -22.47
CA THR A 316 -6.98 1.18 -21.40
C THR A 316 -5.54 0.89 -20.98
N TYR A 317 -5.28 0.95 -19.68
CA TYR A 317 -3.99 0.60 -19.10
C TYR A 317 -4.09 -0.76 -18.42
N LEU A 318 -3.06 -1.59 -18.56
CA LEU A 318 -2.90 -2.87 -17.87
C LEU A 318 -1.63 -2.86 -17.04
N TYR A 319 -1.78 -3.15 -15.75
CA TYR A 319 -0.68 -3.45 -14.84
C TYR A 319 -0.94 -4.82 -14.19
N ILE A 320 0.11 -5.64 -14.13
CA ILE A 320 0.09 -6.95 -13.49
C ILE A 320 1.21 -6.95 -12.46
N GLN A 321 0.83 -7.04 -11.19
CA GLN A 321 1.75 -7.30 -10.10
C GLN A 321 2.01 -8.80 -10.06
N GLY A 322 3.27 -9.20 -10.16
CA GLY A 322 3.74 -10.57 -9.98
C GLY A 322 4.33 -10.80 -8.60
N SER A 323 5.25 -11.76 -8.53
CA SER A 323 5.88 -12.20 -7.30
C SER A 323 6.61 -11.08 -6.57
N ARG A 324 6.57 -11.15 -5.24
CA ARG A 324 7.27 -10.22 -4.33
C ARG A 324 6.91 -8.74 -4.53
N GLN A 325 5.64 -8.47 -4.89
CA GLN A 325 5.09 -7.12 -5.14
C GLN A 325 5.82 -6.33 -6.25
N ARG A 326 6.55 -7.03 -7.13
CA ARG A 326 7.14 -6.46 -8.34
C ARG A 326 6.21 -6.67 -9.53
N SER A 327 6.49 -5.99 -10.63
CA SER A 327 5.77 -6.15 -11.87
C SER A 327 5.91 -7.57 -12.47
N TYR A 328 4.96 -7.95 -13.34
CA TYR A 328 4.89 -9.27 -13.96
C TYR A 328 6.05 -9.61 -14.89
N ASN A 329 6.88 -10.58 -14.48
CA ASN A 329 8.14 -10.97 -15.12
C ASN A 329 9.33 -10.09 -14.74
N PHE A 330 9.24 -9.31 -13.65
CA PHE A 330 10.39 -8.62 -13.09
C PHE A 330 11.58 -9.58 -12.97
N TYR A 331 11.41 -10.76 -12.38
CA TYR A 331 12.50 -11.73 -12.19
C TYR A 331 12.79 -12.63 -13.40
N GLY A 332 12.14 -12.43 -14.54
CA GLY A 332 12.34 -13.27 -15.74
C GLY A 332 11.72 -14.67 -15.68
N ASN A 333 11.05 -15.03 -14.57
CA ASN A 333 10.48 -16.35 -14.33
C ASN A 333 9.21 -16.66 -15.15
N GLN A 334 8.66 -15.67 -15.86
CA GLN A 334 7.48 -15.84 -16.71
C GLN A 334 7.83 -16.13 -18.17
N ASN A 335 9.10 -16.03 -18.55
CA ASN A 335 9.51 -16.32 -19.93
C ASN A 335 9.28 -17.81 -20.27
N LEU A 336 8.78 -18.07 -21.48
CA LEU A 336 8.72 -19.41 -22.03
C LEU A 336 10.12 -19.91 -22.38
N GLU A 337 10.33 -21.22 -22.36
CA GLU A 337 11.62 -21.80 -22.74
C GLU A 337 12.00 -21.40 -24.17
N GLY A 338 13.20 -20.81 -24.33
CA GLY A 338 13.70 -20.35 -25.63
C GLY A 338 12.98 -19.14 -26.24
N ASN A 339 12.09 -18.45 -25.52
CA ASN A 339 11.31 -17.32 -26.04
C ASN A 339 11.15 -16.20 -24.98
N THR A 340 11.24 -14.93 -25.39
CA THR A 340 11.00 -13.79 -24.48
C THR A 340 9.52 -13.44 -24.34
N GLY A 341 8.65 -14.03 -25.16
CA GLY A 341 7.21 -13.95 -25.02
C GLY A 341 6.74 -14.60 -23.72
N ASN A 342 5.94 -13.87 -22.95
CA ASN A 342 5.51 -14.25 -21.60
C ASN A 342 4.03 -13.92 -21.36
N ILE A 343 3.29 -13.41 -22.36
CA ILE A 343 1.86 -13.14 -22.23
C ILE A 343 1.19 -13.24 -23.60
N LYS A 344 -0.04 -13.74 -23.65
CA LYS A 344 -0.90 -13.61 -24.84
C LYS A 344 -1.95 -12.54 -24.58
N ILE A 345 -2.07 -11.56 -25.47
CA ILE A 345 -3.04 -10.46 -25.33
C ILE A 345 -3.79 -10.25 -26.64
N GLY A 346 -5.07 -9.89 -26.55
CA GLY A 346 -5.89 -9.51 -27.70
C GLY A 346 -7.24 -8.93 -27.28
N GLN A 347 -8.13 -8.79 -28.25
CA GLN A 347 -9.49 -8.28 -28.04
C GLN A 347 -10.52 -9.40 -27.89
N ALA A 348 -10.18 -10.62 -28.28
CA ALA A 348 -11.04 -11.80 -28.19
C ALA A 348 -10.21 -13.04 -27.85
N ALA A 349 -10.81 -14.02 -27.15
CA ALA A 349 -10.13 -15.23 -26.68
C ALA A 349 -9.55 -16.10 -27.82
N ASN A 350 -10.13 -16.04 -29.02
CA ASN A 350 -9.66 -16.75 -30.20
C ASN A 350 -8.65 -15.96 -31.05
N ASN A 351 -8.30 -14.74 -30.66
CA ASN A 351 -7.39 -13.85 -31.39
C ASN A 351 -6.40 -13.19 -30.42
N LEU A 352 -5.58 -14.03 -29.77
CA LEU A 352 -4.54 -13.59 -28.85
C LEU A 352 -3.18 -13.71 -29.50
N SER A 353 -2.35 -12.67 -29.34
CA SER A 353 -0.99 -12.64 -29.85
C SER A 353 0.00 -12.82 -28.70
N LEU A 354 0.97 -13.73 -28.88
CA LEU A 354 2.09 -13.87 -27.95
C LEU A 354 2.99 -12.63 -28.04
N MET A 355 3.30 -12.05 -26.89
CA MET A 355 4.13 -10.86 -26.78
C MET A 355 4.95 -10.89 -25.49
N GLN A 356 5.94 -10.00 -25.41
CA GLN A 356 6.71 -9.75 -24.21
C GLN A 356 6.07 -8.60 -23.41
N PHE A 357 5.51 -8.93 -22.25
CA PHE A 357 5.21 -7.97 -21.19
C PHE A 357 6.53 -7.42 -20.63
N GLU A 358 6.57 -6.13 -20.32
CA GLU A 358 7.71 -5.42 -19.69
C GLU A 358 8.95 -5.11 -20.52
N GLN A 359 8.95 -5.28 -21.85
CA GLN A 359 10.13 -4.93 -22.65
C GLN A 359 10.57 -3.44 -22.48
N ALA A 360 9.65 -2.55 -22.06
CA ALA A 360 9.92 -1.12 -21.89
C ALA A 360 9.41 -0.55 -20.56
N TRP A 361 8.16 -0.82 -20.16
CA TRP A 361 7.53 -0.29 -18.94
C TRP A 361 6.49 -1.30 -18.42
N PRO A 362 6.25 -1.38 -17.10
CA PRO A 362 5.32 -2.35 -16.49
C PRO A 362 3.83 -1.98 -16.64
N VAL A 363 3.55 -0.75 -17.07
CA VAL A 363 2.18 -0.27 -17.38
C VAL A 363 2.00 -0.28 -18.90
N LYS A 364 1.12 -1.14 -19.40
CA LYS A 364 0.86 -1.30 -20.85
C LYS A 364 -0.35 -0.49 -21.31
N GLU A 365 -0.19 0.29 -22.37
CA GLU A 365 -1.24 1.09 -22.99
C GLU A 365 -1.92 0.38 -24.17
N PHE A 366 -3.25 0.43 -24.21
CA PHE A 366 -4.09 -0.04 -25.32
C PHE A 366 -5.06 1.07 -25.73
N ALA A 367 -4.74 1.76 -26.83
CA ALA A 367 -5.56 2.85 -27.34
C ALA A 367 -6.79 2.32 -28.09
N ALA A 368 -7.99 2.76 -27.70
CA ALA A 368 -9.26 2.46 -28.35
C ALA A 368 -9.57 0.95 -28.49
N TYR A 369 -9.06 0.12 -27.59
CA TYR A 369 -9.42 -1.31 -27.55
C TYR A 369 -10.87 -1.46 -27.05
N PRO A 370 -11.76 -2.17 -27.78
CA PRO A 370 -13.15 -2.35 -27.37
C PRO A 370 -13.32 -3.36 -26.22
N SER A 371 -12.32 -4.23 -26.03
CA SER A 371 -12.24 -5.29 -25.03
C SER A 371 -10.77 -5.65 -24.80
N LEU A 372 -10.48 -6.27 -23.65
CA LEU A 372 -9.17 -6.77 -23.30
C LEU A 372 -9.27 -8.23 -22.88
N VAL A 373 -8.48 -9.10 -23.49
CA VAL A 373 -8.36 -10.51 -23.11
C VAL A 373 -6.89 -10.85 -22.95
N VAL A 374 -6.56 -11.53 -21.86
CA VAL A 374 -5.18 -11.92 -21.54
C VAL A 374 -5.10 -13.41 -21.19
N GLN A 375 -3.97 -14.05 -21.52
CA GLN A 375 -3.53 -15.30 -20.92
C GLN A 375 -2.12 -15.11 -20.38
N LEU A 376 -1.92 -15.50 -19.12
CA LEU A 376 -0.65 -15.38 -18.41
C LEU A 376 0.07 -16.72 -18.43
N THR A 377 1.40 -16.73 -18.38
CA THR A 377 2.16 -17.98 -18.30
C THR A 377 2.00 -18.65 -16.95
N THR A 378 1.91 -19.98 -16.93
CA THR A 378 1.83 -20.79 -15.73
C THR A 378 2.64 -22.07 -15.86
N ASP A 379 3.07 -22.63 -14.74
CA ASP A 379 3.63 -23.97 -14.61
C ASP A 379 2.54 -25.00 -14.21
N ASN A 380 1.27 -24.56 -14.22
CA ASN A 380 0.10 -25.35 -13.88
C ASN A 380 0.10 -25.89 -12.44
N ASN A 381 0.78 -25.20 -11.52
CA ASN A 381 0.76 -25.54 -10.09
C ASN A 381 -0.62 -25.26 -9.45
N ASP A 382 -0.98 -26.03 -8.43
CA ASP A 382 -2.29 -25.98 -7.76
C ASP A 382 -2.48 -24.72 -6.89
N ALA A 383 -1.40 -24.07 -6.48
CA ALA A 383 -1.39 -22.81 -5.75
C ALA A 383 -1.55 -21.57 -6.66
N ALA A 384 -1.62 -21.76 -7.99
CA ALA A 384 -1.72 -20.66 -8.93
C ALA A 384 -3.03 -19.87 -8.73
N ALA A 385 -2.89 -18.56 -8.56
CA ALA A 385 -3.98 -17.67 -8.23
C ALA A 385 -3.83 -16.30 -8.89
N LEU A 386 -4.97 -15.70 -9.19
CA LEU A 386 -5.09 -14.35 -9.71
C LEU A 386 -6.19 -13.60 -8.97
N TYR A 387 -5.94 -12.31 -8.70
CA TYR A 387 -6.93 -11.38 -8.18
C TYR A 387 -7.01 -10.13 -9.05
N VAL A 388 -8.23 -9.76 -9.43
CA VAL A 388 -8.49 -8.53 -10.18
C VAL A 388 -8.75 -7.38 -9.20
N LYS A 389 -7.68 -6.66 -8.84
CA LYS A 389 -7.75 -5.49 -7.96
C LYS A 389 -8.56 -4.35 -8.58
N GLN A 390 -8.38 -4.10 -9.88
CA GLN A 390 -9.16 -3.11 -10.64
C GLN A 390 -9.51 -3.62 -12.03
N GLY A 391 -10.70 -3.26 -12.53
CA GLY A 391 -11.25 -3.71 -13.81
C GLY A 391 -12.55 -4.49 -13.64
N ILE A 392 -13.30 -4.69 -14.72
CA ILE A 392 -14.56 -5.46 -14.70
C ILE A 392 -14.34 -6.71 -15.52
N LEU A 393 -14.59 -7.89 -14.94
CA LEU A 393 -14.48 -9.15 -15.66
C LEU A 393 -15.65 -9.28 -16.64
N HIS A 394 -15.40 -9.93 -17.78
CA HIS A 394 -16.46 -10.34 -18.69
C HIS A 394 -17.29 -11.45 -18.03
N ALA A 395 -18.59 -11.52 -18.35
CA ALA A 395 -19.50 -12.50 -17.78
C ALA A 395 -19.05 -13.96 -18.01
N ASP A 396 -18.31 -14.19 -19.11
CA ASP A 396 -17.78 -15.51 -19.47
C ASP A 396 -16.49 -15.88 -18.72
N THR A 397 -15.88 -14.96 -17.97
CA THR A 397 -14.68 -15.27 -17.20
C THR A 397 -15.08 -15.87 -15.86
N ALA A 398 -14.88 -17.18 -15.71
CA ALA A 398 -15.15 -17.89 -14.47
C ALA A 398 -14.32 -17.31 -13.31
N ASN A 399 -14.98 -16.94 -12.22
CA ASN A 399 -14.34 -16.34 -11.05
C ASN A 399 -15.16 -16.57 -9.78
N GLU A 400 -14.51 -16.40 -8.63
CA GLU A 400 -15.06 -16.40 -7.28
C GLU A 400 -14.98 -14.96 -6.75
N ASP A 401 -15.84 -14.09 -7.26
CA ASP A 401 -15.83 -12.64 -6.99
C ASP A 401 -14.45 -11.98 -7.21
N TYR A 402 -14.01 -12.02 -8.48
CA TYR A 402 -12.73 -11.47 -8.94
C TYR A 402 -11.46 -12.21 -8.48
N PHE A 403 -11.62 -13.29 -7.72
CA PHE A 403 -10.58 -14.30 -7.52
C PHE A 403 -10.68 -15.38 -8.60
N ILE A 404 -9.55 -15.73 -9.23
CA ILE A 404 -9.48 -16.74 -10.29
C ILE A 404 -8.35 -17.71 -9.96
N ARG A 405 -8.67 -18.99 -9.77
CA ARG A 405 -7.73 -20.03 -9.32
C ARG A 405 -8.18 -21.42 -9.73
N GLY A 406 -7.30 -22.42 -9.55
CA GLY A 406 -7.61 -23.82 -9.82
C GLY A 406 -8.26 -24.00 -11.18
N LYS A 407 -9.39 -24.72 -11.27
CA LYS A 407 -10.11 -24.93 -12.54
C LYS A 407 -10.63 -23.65 -13.22
N ASN A 408 -10.77 -22.54 -12.51
CA ASN A 408 -11.21 -21.27 -13.11
C ASN A 408 -10.04 -20.56 -13.83
N LEU A 409 -8.80 -20.83 -13.40
CA LEU A 409 -7.58 -20.22 -13.95
C LEU A 409 -6.82 -21.15 -14.90
N LEU A 410 -6.67 -22.41 -14.52
CA LEU A 410 -5.80 -23.40 -15.15
C LEU A 410 -6.51 -24.13 -16.29
N GLN A 411 -5.73 -24.53 -17.30
CA GLN A 411 -6.21 -25.29 -18.44
C GLN A 411 -5.89 -26.78 -18.24
N GLU A 412 -6.86 -27.65 -18.51
CA GLU A 412 -6.63 -29.09 -18.58
C GLU A 412 -6.02 -29.46 -19.94
N ALA A 413 -5.11 -30.43 -19.97
CA ALA A 413 -4.48 -30.87 -21.22
C ALA A 413 -5.52 -31.42 -22.21
N GLY A 414 -5.42 -31.01 -23.48
CA GLY A 414 -6.32 -31.43 -24.55
C GLY A 414 -5.85 -30.94 -25.92
N ASP A 415 -6.54 -31.37 -26.98
CA ASP A 415 -6.16 -31.02 -28.36
C ASP A 415 -6.18 -29.50 -28.58
N GLY A 416 -5.03 -28.94 -28.97
CA GLY A 416 -4.88 -27.50 -29.23
C GLY A 416 -4.81 -26.61 -28.00
N ILE A 417 -4.73 -27.18 -26.79
CA ILE A 417 -4.61 -26.44 -25.52
C ILE A 417 -3.13 -26.33 -25.13
N ASP A 418 -2.69 -25.09 -24.89
CA ASP A 418 -1.33 -24.78 -24.44
C ASP A 418 -1.31 -24.58 -22.92
N THR A 419 -0.94 -25.62 -22.19
CA THR A 419 -0.91 -25.64 -20.70
C THR A 419 0.18 -24.76 -20.10
N ASN A 420 1.05 -24.15 -20.91
CA ASN A 420 1.97 -23.12 -20.45
C ASN A 420 1.27 -21.79 -20.17
N PHE A 421 -0.02 -21.68 -20.48
CA PHE A 421 -0.84 -20.49 -20.25
C PHE A 421 -2.07 -20.80 -19.41
N THR A 422 -2.59 -19.77 -18.75
CA THR A 422 -3.91 -19.79 -18.11
C THR A 422 -5.03 -19.86 -19.14
N LYS A 423 -6.25 -20.15 -18.68
CA LYS A 423 -7.48 -19.86 -19.44
C LYS A 423 -7.51 -18.37 -19.81
N PRO A 424 -8.14 -18.00 -20.94
CA PRO A 424 -8.36 -16.60 -21.29
C PRO A 424 -9.14 -15.86 -20.20
N ILE A 425 -8.60 -14.74 -19.72
CA ILE A 425 -9.22 -13.84 -18.77
C ILE A 425 -9.69 -12.62 -19.56
N ALA A 426 -11.00 -12.44 -19.67
CA ALA A 426 -11.60 -11.37 -20.45
C ALA A 426 -12.14 -10.26 -19.54
N PHE A 427 -11.95 -9.01 -19.96
CA PHE A 427 -12.42 -7.81 -19.26
C PHE A 427 -13.46 -7.07 -20.09
N SER A 428 -14.50 -6.60 -19.40
CA SER A 428 -15.51 -5.69 -19.94
C SER A 428 -15.02 -4.25 -19.82
N LEU A 429 -14.89 -3.57 -20.96
CA LEU A 429 -14.54 -2.15 -21.00
C LEU A 429 -15.80 -1.33 -21.24
N ASN A 430 -15.98 -0.25 -20.47
CA ASN A 430 -17.11 0.64 -20.64
C ASN A 430 -16.98 1.42 -21.95
N ARG A 431 -18.11 1.53 -22.67
CA ARG A 431 -18.19 2.18 -23.97
C ARG A 431 -19.37 3.13 -24.02
N THR A 432 -19.19 4.23 -24.72
CA THR A 432 -20.29 5.14 -25.06
C THR A 432 -21.27 4.47 -26.04
N SER A 433 -22.46 5.03 -26.19
CA SER A 433 -23.43 4.64 -27.23
C SER A 433 -22.86 4.69 -28.67
N ALA A 434 -21.82 5.48 -28.93
CA ALA A 434 -21.11 5.52 -30.21
C ALA A 434 -20.03 4.42 -30.36
N GLY A 435 -19.89 3.52 -29.39
CA GLY A 435 -18.92 2.42 -29.40
C GLY A 435 -17.49 2.80 -29.00
N LYS A 436 -17.25 4.05 -28.59
CA LYS A 436 -15.94 4.51 -28.11
C LYS A 436 -15.67 4.02 -26.70
N THR A 437 -14.50 3.42 -26.49
CA THR A 437 -14.00 3.00 -25.18
C THR A 437 -13.74 4.20 -24.29
N VAL A 438 -14.11 4.10 -23.02
CA VAL A 438 -13.73 5.09 -22.01
C VAL A 438 -12.43 4.67 -21.34
N ALA A 439 -11.54 5.62 -21.07
CA ALA A 439 -10.28 5.38 -20.38
C ALA A 439 -10.47 4.49 -19.15
N SER A 440 -9.60 3.50 -18.97
CA SER A 440 -9.74 2.53 -17.88
C SER A 440 -8.40 2.01 -17.40
N PHE A 441 -8.37 1.50 -16.17
CA PHE A 441 -7.20 0.92 -15.56
C PHE A 441 -7.54 -0.49 -15.06
N VAL A 442 -6.84 -1.49 -15.59
CA VAL A 442 -6.94 -2.89 -15.18
C VAL A 442 -5.69 -3.23 -14.38
N GLN A 443 -5.90 -3.66 -13.13
CA GLN A 443 -4.82 -4.02 -12.22
C GLN A 443 -5.03 -5.44 -11.70
N LEU A 444 -4.05 -6.29 -11.92
CA LEU A 444 -4.06 -7.69 -11.53
C LEU A 444 -2.96 -7.95 -10.50
N ILE A 445 -3.20 -8.91 -9.59
CA ILE A 445 -2.17 -9.55 -8.77
C ILE A 445 -2.15 -11.00 -9.19
N TYR A 446 -0.99 -11.53 -9.58
CA TYR A 446 -0.88 -12.84 -10.16
C TYR A 446 0.33 -13.61 -9.62
N GLU A 447 0.06 -14.81 -9.11
CA GLU A 447 1.07 -15.78 -8.70
C GLU A 447 0.75 -17.09 -9.43
N GLY A 448 1.43 -17.39 -10.54
CA GLY A 448 1.11 -18.59 -11.34
C GLY A 448 2.28 -19.38 -11.88
N ARG A 449 3.52 -18.95 -11.63
CA ARG A 449 4.74 -19.75 -11.80
C ARG A 449 5.56 -19.67 -10.53
N ALA A 450 6.05 -20.82 -10.06
CA ALA A 450 6.95 -20.88 -8.92
C ALA A 450 8.22 -20.05 -9.19
N LEU A 451 8.68 -19.36 -8.15
CA LEU A 451 9.90 -18.56 -8.20
C LEU A 451 11.04 -19.36 -7.57
N GLU A 452 12.00 -19.77 -8.41
CA GLU A 452 13.18 -20.52 -7.97
C GLU A 452 14.21 -19.58 -7.32
N ILE A 453 14.79 -20.03 -6.22
CA ILE A 453 15.83 -19.34 -5.45
C ILE A 453 17.16 -20.02 -5.78
N VAL A 454 17.94 -19.37 -6.65
CA VAL A 454 19.20 -19.92 -7.15
C VAL A 454 20.41 -19.55 -6.29
N ASN A 455 20.35 -18.41 -5.58
CA ASN A 455 21.48 -17.91 -4.79
C ASN A 455 21.19 -18.00 -3.30
N THR A 456 22.08 -18.67 -2.55
CA THR A 456 21.96 -18.88 -1.10
C THR A 456 23.27 -18.60 -0.38
N ILE A 457 23.19 -18.05 0.84
CA ILE A 457 24.33 -17.80 1.72
C ILE A 457 24.04 -18.41 3.11
N PRO A 458 24.88 -19.33 3.62
CA PRO A 458 25.94 -20.02 2.89
C PRO A 458 25.37 -20.86 1.74
N VAL A 459 26.20 -21.18 0.74
CA VAL A 459 25.80 -22.04 -0.37
C VAL A 459 25.35 -23.40 0.18
N LEU A 460 24.13 -23.80 -0.17
CA LEU A 460 23.57 -25.07 0.27
C LEU A 460 24.27 -26.26 -0.41
N SER A 461 24.40 -27.35 0.34
CA SER A 461 25.05 -28.58 -0.14
C SER A 461 24.14 -29.47 -1.00
N SER A 462 22.82 -29.22 -1.03
CA SER A 462 21.89 -29.95 -1.89
C SER A 462 21.76 -29.28 -3.26
N SER A 463 21.62 -30.09 -4.31
CA SER A 463 21.29 -29.62 -5.66
C SER A 463 19.78 -29.43 -5.87
N ASP A 464 18.98 -29.64 -4.83
CA ASP A 464 17.52 -29.56 -4.95
C ASP A 464 17.10 -28.09 -5.13
N PRO A 465 16.31 -27.78 -6.16
CA PRO A 465 15.83 -26.43 -6.38
C PRO A 465 14.95 -25.99 -5.21
N ILE A 466 15.15 -24.76 -4.76
CA ILE A 466 14.37 -24.15 -3.68
C ILE A 466 13.38 -23.19 -4.31
N TYR A 467 12.12 -23.33 -3.93
CA TYR A 467 11.06 -22.45 -4.41
C TYR A 467 10.53 -21.60 -3.25
N LEU A 468 10.03 -20.42 -3.61
CA LEU A 468 9.32 -19.57 -2.69
C LEU A 468 7.98 -20.21 -2.28
N LYS A 469 7.79 -20.47 -0.99
CA LYS A 469 6.50 -20.96 -0.45
C LYS A 469 5.58 -19.78 -0.14
N ASP A 470 4.28 -20.05 -0.03
CA ASP A 470 3.27 -19.06 0.34
C ASP A 470 3.64 -18.25 1.60
N VAL A 471 4.25 -18.88 2.61
CA VAL A 471 4.62 -18.23 3.88
C VAL A 471 5.93 -17.42 3.82
N ASP A 472 6.78 -17.65 2.81
CA ASP A 472 8.17 -17.14 2.74
C ASP A 472 8.30 -15.69 2.24
N ASP A 473 7.19 -15.03 1.87
CA ASP A 473 7.22 -13.68 1.29
C ASP A 473 6.05 -12.80 1.78
N ILE A 474 5.45 -13.18 2.91
CA ILE A 474 4.34 -12.47 3.55
C ILE A 474 4.85 -11.37 4.48
N PHE A 475 5.80 -11.72 5.35
CA PHE A 475 6.30 -10.83 6.39
C PHE A 475 7.47 -9.99 5.85
N GLY A 476 7.15 -8.80 5.34
CA GLY A 476 8.12 -7.77 4.94
C GLY A 476 8.32 -6.69 6.00
N LEU A 477 8.73 -5.49 5.58
CA LEU A 477 8.92 -4.31 6.44
C LEU A 477 10.02 -4.46 7.51
N ILE A 478 11.00 -5.33 7.26
CA ILE A 478 12.02 -5.66 8.26
C ILE A 478 12.88 -4.42 8.58
N ASP A 479 13.40 -3.78 7.54
CA ASP A 479 14.36 -2.67 7.53
C ASP A 479 13.71 -1.28 7.37
N VAL A 480 12.38 -1.21 7.44
CA VAL A 480 11.67 0.06 7.31
C VAL A 480 11.61 0.81 8.62
N SER A 481 11.63 2.14 8.51
CA SER A 481 11.36 3.07 9.60
C SER A 481 10.06 3.84 9.32
N PRO A 482 9.09 3.88 10.25
CA PRO A 482 7.89 4.68 10.10
C PRO A 482 8.24 6.18 10.05
N ILE A 483 7.52 6.93 9.22
CA ILE A 483 7.69 8.40 9.16
C ILE A 483 7.02 9.05 10.37
N ILE A 484 5.90 8.48 10.82
CA ILE A 484 5.16 8.95 12.00
C ILE A 484 5.96 8.58 13.25
N GLN A 485 6.37 9.58 14.01
CA GLN A 485 7.11 9.38 15.26
C GLN A 485 6.14 9.16 16.42
N LYS A 486 6.58 8.36 17.40
CA LYS A 486 5.87 8.20 18.67
C LYS A 486 5.71 9.53 19.40
N GLN A 487 4.51 9.77 19.93
CA GLN A 487 4.21 10.90 20.81
C GLN A 487 4.62 10.61 22.27
N SER A 488 4.73 9.34 22.65
CA SER A 488 5.21 8.92 23.97
C SER A 488 5.95 7.59 23.95
N VAL A 489 6.70 7.28 25.01
CA VAL A 489 7.45 6.00 25.14
C VAL A 489 6.50 4.80 25.17
N ASN A 490 5.27 4.97 25.66
CA ASN A 490 4.29 3.90 25.85
C ASN A 490 3.36 3.71 24.64
N GLU A 491 3.62 4.39 23.53
CA GLU A 491 2.87 4.22 22.29
C GLU A 491 3.43 3.06 21.46
N LEU A 492 2.53 2.23 20.95
CA LEU A 492 2.86 1.19 19.98
C LEU A 492 3.33 1.87 18.70
N HIS A 493 4.57 1.57 18.28
CA HIS A 493 5.01 2.01 16.96
C HIS A 493 4.45 1.05 15.94
N TYR A 494 3.94 1.52 14.82
CA TYR A 494 3.61 0.62 13.73
C TYR A 494 3.78 1.26 12.36
N VAL A 495 3.90 0.38 11.37
CA VAL A 495 4.00 0.69 9.95
C VAL A 495 3.18 -0.33 9.17
N ILE A 496 2.54 0.11 8.09
CA ILE A 496 1.69 -0.72 7.23
C ILE A 496 2.16 -0.55 5.79
N ASP A 497 2.36 -1.66 5.10
CA ASP A 497 2.52 -1.72 3.65
C ASP A 497 1.14 -1.60 3.00
N GLN A 498 0.96 -0.69 2.04
CA GLN A 498 -0.33 -0.54 1.35
C GLN A 498 -0.43 -1.44 0.11
N ASN A 499 0.66 -2.11 -0.28
CA ASN A 499 0.66 -3.05 -1.38
C ASN A 499 0.03 -4.38 -0.95
N LEU A 500 -0.89 -4.88 -1.78
CA LEU A 500 -1.60 -6.13 -1.52
C LEU A 500 -0.72 -7.34 -1.91
N LEU A 501 -0.84 -8.41 -1.13
CA LEU A 501 -0.29 -9.73 -1.38
C LEU A 501 -1.42 -10.75 -1.51
N LEU A 502 -1.21 -11.79 -2.31
CA LEU A 502 -2.06 -12.98 -2.29
C LEU A 502 -1.50 -13.98 -1.29
N ILE A 503 -2.34 -14.46 -0.40
CA ILE A 503 -1.98 -15.53 0.55
C ILE A 503 -3.01 -16.63 0.54
N ASN A 504 -2.55 -17.84 0.87
CA ASN A 504 -3.41 -18.99 1.11
C ASN A 504 -3.73 -19.14 2.60
N PHE A 505 -4.96 -19.56 2.90
CA PHE A 505 -5.40 -19.97 4.24
C PHE A 505 -6.24 -21.25 4.17
N GLU A 506 -6.30 -22.00 5.27
CA GLU A 506 -7.13 -23.21 5.34
C GLU A 506 -8.61 -22.83 5.53
N ASN A 507 -9.52 -23.57 4.89
CA ASN A 507 -10.96 -23.38 5.01
C ASN A 507 -11.63 -24.48 5.84
N GLU A 508 -12.90 -24.28 6.22
CA GLU A 508 -13.67 -25.22 7.07
C GLU A 508 -13.83 -26.62 6.46
N THR A 509 -13.64 -26.76 5.15
CA THR A 509 -13.73 -28.04 4.44
C THR A 509 -12.38 -28.76 4.32
N GLY A 510 -11.31 -28.20 4.88
CA GLY A 510 -9.94 -28.74 4.79
C GLY A 510 -9.22 -28.44 3.48
N GLY A 511 -9.79 -27.58 2.63
CA GLY A 511 -9.16 -27.05 1.42
C GLY A 511 -8.42 -25.74 1.68
N LYS A 512 -7.73 -25.21 0.66
CA LYS A 512 -7.09 -23.88 0.70
C LYS A 512 -8.00 -22.83 0.08
N ASP A 513 -8.13 -21.68 0.72
CA ASP A 513 -8.74 -20.47 0.20
C ASP A 513 -7.70 -19.37 -0.02
N ILE A 514 -7.97 -18.40 -0.91
CA ILE A 514 -7.04 -17.30 -1.23
C ILE A 514 -7.60 -15.96 -0.81
N ALA A 515 -6.81 -15.13 -0.15
CA ALA A 515 -7.18 -13.78 0.25
C ALA A 515 -6.13 -12.77 -0.18
N THR A 516 -6.56 -11.51 -0.30
CA THR A 516 -5.63 -10.39 -0.35
C THR A 516 -5.34 -9.85 1.03
N VAL A 517 -4.06 -9.63 1.35
CA VAL A 517 -3.64 -9.04 2.62
C VAL A 517 -2.66 -7.89 2.40
N THR A 518 -2.55 -7.01 3.38
CA THR A 518 -1.38 -6.16 3.58
C THR A 518 -0.57 -6.64 4.78
N THR A 519 0.64 -6.13 4.95
CA THR A 519 1.50 -6.47 6.10
C THR A 519 1.68 -5.26 7.01
N LYS A 520 1.60 -5.49 8.32
CA LYS A 520 1.83 -4.50 9.37
C LYS A 520 2.93 -4.97 10.31
N LYS A 521 3.87 -4.08 10.64
CA LYS A 521 4.90 -4.29 11.68
C LYS A 521 4.55 -3.41 12.87
N THR A 522 4.51 -3.98 14.07
CA THR A 522 4.28 -3.29 15.34
C THR A 522 5.44 -3.53 16.29
N GLU A 523 5.92 -2.46 16.95
CA GLU A 523 6.92 -2.53 18.00
C GLU A 523 6.27 -2.23 19.35
N ASP A 524 6.51 -3.12 20.31
CA ASP A 524 6.02 -2.98 21.68
C ASP A 524 7.09 -3.30 22.73
N GLN A 525 6.75 -3.03 23.99
CA GLN A 525 7.58 -3.38 25.14
C GLN A 525 6.69 -4.03 26.19
N ILE A 526 7.13 -5.17 26.72
CA ILE A 526 6.49 -5.83 27.85
C ILE A 526 7.40 -5.76 29.08
N VAL A 527 6.80 -5.67 30.26
CA VAL A 527 7.51 -5.67 31.53
C VAL A 527 7.54 -7.11 32.05
N LYS A 528 8.73 -7.68 32.20
CA LYS A 528 8.95 -9.03 32.75
C LYS A 528 9.02 -9.00 34.26
N SER A 529 9.60 -7.93 34.79
CA SER A 529 9.93 -7.74 36.20
C SER A 529 10.00 -6.24 36.52
N GLU A 530 10.17 -5.83 37.79
CA GLU A 530 10.36 -4.41 38.15
C GLU A 530 11.57 -3.75 37.46
N THR A 531 12.55 -4.54 37.02
CA THR A 531 13.79 -4.05 36.41
C THR A 531 14.05 -4.57 35.01
N ASP A 532 13.24 -5.52 34.53
CA ASP A 532 13.46 -6.21 33.26
C ASP A 532 12.27 -6.02 32.30
N THR A 533 12.61 -5.71 31.06
CA THR A 533 11.65 -5.47 29.98
C THR A 533 12.08 -6.22 28.74
N LEU A 534 11.11 -6.62 27.92
CA LEU A 534 11.37 -7.22 26.62
C LEU A 534 10.75 -6.36 25.54
N ASN A 535 11.58 -5.91 24.61
CA ASN A 535 11.13 -5.25 23.40
C ASN A 535 10.82 -6.31 22.35
N ARG A 536 9.63 -6.24 21.75
CA ARG A 536 9.20 -7.22 20.75
C ARG A 536 8.79 -6.53 19.46
N ILE A 537 8.80 -7.31 18.38
CA ILE A 537 8.33 -6.92 17.08
C ILE A 537 7.33 -7.96 16.61
N THR A 538 6.16 -7.49 16.20
CA THR A 538 5.09 -8.32 15.68
C THR A 538 4.79 -7.91 14.24
N TYR A 539 4.89 -8.87 13.33
CA TYR A 539 4.43 -8.75 11.96
C TYR A 539 3.08 -9.43 11.85
N GLU A 540 2.09 -8.78 11.27
CA GLU A 540 0.76 -9.35 11.06
C GLU A 540 0.26 -9.08 9.64
N THR A 541 -0.51 -10.02 9.11
CA THR A 541 -1.29 -9.78 7.90
C THR A 541 -2.61 -9.08 8.26
N LEU A 542 -2.99 -8.05 7.52
CA LEU A 542 -4.30 -7.43 7.62
C LEU A 542 -5.11 -7.85 6.41
N LEU A 543 -6.24 -8.53 6.63
CA LEU A 543 -7.08 -8.94 5.53
C LEU A 543 -7.74 -7.75 4.87
N ASN A 544 -7.61 -7.69 3.56
CA ASN A 544 -8.28 -6.71 2.74
C ASN A 544 -9.64 -7.26 2.30
N ASN A 545 -10.71 -6.74 2.92
CA ASN A 545 -12.13 -6.95 2.57
C ASN A 545 -12.64 -8.41 2.66
N VAL A 546 -12.91 -8.90 3.87
CA VAL A 546 -13.61 -10.18 4.09
C VAL A 546 -15.01 -9.92 4.66
N ARG A 547 -16.03 -10.65 4.16
CA ARG A 547 -17.38 -10.65 4.78
C ARG A 547 -17.50 -11.84 5.72
N GLN A 548 -17.28 -11.65 7.03
CA GLN A 548 -17.53 -12.71 8.01
C GLN A 548 -18.98 -12.69 8.51
N SER A 549 -19.60 -13.87 8.58
CA SER A 549 -20.92 -14.10 9.19
C SER A 549 -20.81 -14.10 10.72
N GLY A 550 -21.37 -13.09 11.39
CA GLY A 550 -21.72 -13.18 12.81
C GLY A 550 -23.03 -13.94 12.97
N GLY A 551 -23.10 -14.88 13.93
CA GLY A 551 -24.23 -15.80 14.12
C GLY A 551 -25.64 -15.18 14.23
N SER A 552 -26.63 -16.07 14.16
CA SER A 552 -28.06 -15.88 13.83
C SER A 552 -28.94 -15.01 14.75
N PHE A 553 -28.40 -14.24 15.69
CA PHE A 553 -29.22 -13.43 16.61
C PHE A 553 -28.83 -11.95 16.74
N PHE A 554 -27.83 -11.48 16.00
CA PHE A 554 -27.57 -10.06 15.85
C PHE A 554 -27.33 -9.72 14.37
N GLU A 555 -28.33 -9.15 13.70
CA GLU A 555 -28.13 -8.43 12.44
C GLU A 555 -27.23 -7.20 12.68
N ARG A 556 -25.92 -7.40 12.78
CA ARG A 556 -24.94 -6.30 12.65
C ARG A 556 -24.44 -6.28 11.20
N ARG A 557 -24.93 -5.27 10.48
CA ARG A 557 -24.65 -4.94 9.08
C ARG A 557 -23.27 -4.30 8.91
N SER A 558 -22.21 -5.10 8.95
CA SER A 558 -20.89 -4.65 8.47
C SER A 558 -20.04 -5.84 8.05
N ALA A 559 -19.54 -5.82 6.82
CA ALA A 559 -18.34 -6.59 6.47
C ALA A 559 -17.23 -6.20 7.45
N TYR A 560 -16.63 -7.17 8.15
CA TYR A 560 -15.46 -6.90 8.98
C TYR A 560 -14.30 -6.54 8.04
N LEU A 561 -14.01 -5.25 7.93
CA LEU A 561 -12.70 -4.79 7.49
C LEU A 561 -11.72 -5.07 8.62
N ASP A 562 -10.93 -6.14 8.51
CA ASP A 562 -9.68 -6.32 9.29
C ASP A 562 -8.63 -5.25 8.87
N ASN A 563 -8.90 -4.49 7.80
CA ASN A 563 -8.25 -3.23 7.45
C ASN A 563 -8.74 -2.05 8.33
N SER A 564 -8.93 -2.34 9.61
CA SER A 564 -8.98 -1.37 10.68
C SER A 564 -7.55 -0.84 10.84
N ASN A 565 -7.16 0.10 9.97
CA ASN A 565 -5.99 0.95 10.22
C ASN A 565 -6.18 1.81 11.50
N SER A 566 -7.32 1.68 12.21
CA SER A 566 -7.39 1.94 13.63
C SER A 566 -6.55 0.91 14.38
N GLY A 567 -5.22 1.09 14.29
CA GLY A 567 -4.33 0.60 15.33
C GLY A 567 -4.97 0.93 16.67
N SER A 568 -5.02 -0.07 17.56
CA SER A 568 -5.48 0.04 18.92
C SER A 568 -4.69 1.14 19.65
N VAL A 569 -5.14 2.36 19.47
CA VAL A 569 -4.78 3.51 20.27
C VAL A 569 -5.64 3.44 21.52
N SER A 570 -5.42 2.38 22.32
CA SER A 570 -5.83 2.42 23.72
C SER A 570 -4.65 3.04 24.47
N TYR A 571 -4.57 4.37 24.44
CA TYR A 571 -3.61 5.07 25.29
C TYR A 571 -4.12 5.01 26.73
N SER A 572 -3.67 4.00 27.45
CA SER A 572 -3.72 4.07 28.90
C SER A 572 -2.42 4.71 29.40
N ASN A 573 -2.52 5.93 29.89
CA ASN A 573 -1.44 6.55 30.66
C ASN A 573 -1.22 5.80 32.00
N LYS A 574 -2.11 4.84 32.30
CA LYS A 574 -2.21 4.08 33.54
C LYS A 574 -1.89 2.59 33.36
N ARG A 575 -1.46 2.11 32.18
CA ARG A 575 -1.10 0.70 31.90
C ARG A 575 0.00 0.63 30.84
N ASN A 576 0.78 -0.44 30.82
CA ASN A 576 1.68 -0.72 29.71
C ASN A 576 0.87 -1.14 28.47
N ASN A 577 1.08 -0.47 27.33
CA ASN A 577 0.43 -0.84 26.07
C ASN A 577 1.32 -1.83 25.34
N PHE A 578 0.81 -3.03 25.11
CA PHE A 578 1.47 -4.09 24.36
C PHE A 578 0.57 -4.55 23.22
N TYR A 579 1.17 -5.12 22.19
CA TYR A 579 0.44 -5.63 21.03
C TYR A 579 -0.48 -6.78 21.46
N GLN A 580 -1.71 -6.70 20.96
CA GLN A 580 -2.69 -7.79 20.97
C GLN A 580 -3.35 -7.81 19.60
N PRO A 581 -3.74 -9.01 19.10
CA PRO A 581 -4.58 -9.10 17.91
C PRO A 581 -5.85 -8.28 18.11
N GLU A 582 -6.29 -7.61 17.06
CA GLU A 582 -7.56 -6.90 17.10
C GLU A 582 -8.73 -7.90 17.21
N LYS A 583 -9.77 -7.51 17.95
CA LYS A 583 -11.00 -8.31 18.06
C LYS A 583 -11.55 -8.60 16.66
N PRO A 584 -12.05 -9.82 16.39
CA PRO A 584 -12.41 -10.86 17.37
C PRO A 584 -11.29 -11.84 17.73
N TYR A 585 -10.05 -11.60 17.31
CA TYR A 585 -8.95 -12.52 17.51
C TYR A 585 -8.29 -12.35 18.89
N TYR A 586 -7.76 -13.45 19.43
CA TYR A 586 -6.94 -13.41 20.64
C TYR A 586 -5.91 -14.55 20.64
N PHE A 587 -4.80 -14.34 21.36
CA PHE A 587 -3.79 -15.37 21.54
C PHE A 587 -4.18 -16.36 22.65
N LYS A 588 -4.00 -17.65 22.36
CA LYS A 588 -4.07 -18.73 23.34
C LYS A 588 -2.71 -19.39 23.47
N THR A 589 -2.29 -19.60 24.72
CA THR A 589 -0.99 -20.24 25.02
C THR A 589 -1.14 -21.76 25.07
N VAL A 590 -0.22 -22.47 24.43
CA VAL A 590 -0.15 -23.94 24.44
C VAL A 590 1.24 -24.36 24.89
N ALA A 591 1.34 -25.11 25.98
CA ALA A 591 2.62 -25.66 26.47
C ALA A 591 2.84 -27.06 25.87
N PHE A 592 4.05 -27.34 25.37
CA PHE A 592 4.41 -28.65 24.81
C PHE A 592 5.93 -28.87 24.83
N THR A 593 6.37 -30.11 24.68
CA THR A 593 7.80 -30.46 24.57
C THR A 593 8.26 -30.42 23.10
N ASN A 594 9.28 -29.61 22.80
CA ASN A 594 9.78 -29.40 21.43
C ASN A 594 10.80 -30.47 20.98
N LEU A 595 11.33 -30.32 19.76
CA LEU A 595 12.30 -31.25 19.16
C LEU A 595 13.65 -31.32 19.90
N MET A 596 13.90 -30.40 20.82
CA MET A 596 15.11 -30.31 21.64
C MET A 596 14.85 -30.80 23.07
N ASP A 597 13.75 -31.52 23.32
CA ASP A 597 13.31 -32.02 24.62
C ASP A 597 13.12 -30.93 25.70
N ASN A 598 12.85 -29.69 25.27
CA ASN A 598 12.54 -28.56 26.15
C ASN A 598 11.03 -28.30 26.20
N THR A 599 10.48 -28.03 27.39
CA THR A 599 9.12 -27.51 27.53
C THR A 599 9.08 -26.06 27.08
N VAL A 600 8.31 -25.79 26.03
CA VAL A 600 8.16 -24.46 25.43
C VAL A 600 6.69 -24.01 25.44
N THR A 601 6.49 -22.70 25.35
CA THR A 601 5.17 -22.09 25.15
C THR A 601 5.02 -21.71 23.69
N GLY A 602 4.03 -22.28 23.00
CA GLY A 602 3.56 -21.79 21.70
C GLY A 602 2.31 -20.92 21.85
N LEU A 603 2.01 -20.16 20.81
CA LEU A 603 0.77 -19.40 20.67
C LEU A 603 -0.09 -19.97 19.53
N SER A 604 -1.41 -19.96 19.72
CA SER A 604 -2.40 -20.13 18.65
C SER A 604 -3.32 -18.91 18.57
N LEU A 605 -3.92 -18.69 17.40
CA LEU A 605 -4.91 -17.64 17.16
C LEU A 605 -6.33 -18.22 17.22
N ASP A 606 -7.05 -17.89 18.30
CA ASP A 606 -8.46 -18.26 18.45
C ASP A 606 -9.35 -17.02 18.14
N SER A 607 -10.60 -17.28 17.76
CA SER A 607 -11.63 -16.26 17.53
C SER A 607 -12.68 -16.31 18.63
N GLU A 608 -13.13 -15.14 19.14
CA GLU A 608 -14.20 -15.04 20.15
C GLU A 608 -15.50 -15.75 19.74
N HIS A 609 -15.71 -15.96 18.43
CA HIS A 609 -16.91 -16.60 17.89
C HIS A 609 -16.68 -18.03 17.37
N GLY A 610 -15.50 -18.61 17.61
CA GLY A 610 -15.16 -19.95 17.13
C GLY A 610 -15.06 -20.05 15.60
N THR A 611 -14.99 -18.93 14.89
CA THR A 611 -14.76 -18.87 13.44
C THR A 611 -13.29 -19.15 13.12
N ILE A 612 -13.01 -19.67 11.92
CA ILE A 612 -11.63 -19.86 11.46
C ILE A 612 -10.92 -18.50 11.38
N ALA A 613 -9.72 -18.45 11.96
CA ALA A 613 -8.88 -17.27 11.87
C ALA A 613 -8.19 -17.19 10.50
N SER A 614 -8.24 -16.01 9.90
CA SER A 614 -7.76 -15.73 8.54
C SER A 614 -6.52 -14.82 8.54
N LYS A 615 -5.84 -14.71 9.69
CA LYS A 615 -4.71 -13.82 9.94
C LYS A 615 -3.47 -14.63 10.26
N LYS A 616 -2.33 -14.28 9.63
CA LYS A 616 -1.01 -14.82 9.96
C LYS A 616 -0.21 -13.80 10.76
N ILE A 617 0.49 -14.26 11.79
CA ILE A 617 1.27 -13.41 12.71
C ILE A 617 2.65 -14.02 12.91
N LEU A 618 3.69 -13.21 12.81
CA LEU A 618 5.06 -13.53 13.20
C LEU A 618 5.48 -12.65 14.39
N GLY A 619 5.77 -13.26 15.54
CA GLY A 619 6.24 -12.56 16.74
C GLY A 619 7.68 -12.95 17.09
N ILE A 620 8.58 -11.97 17.11
CA ILE A 620 9.99 -12.15 17.50
C ILE A 620 10.43 -11.03 18.45
N THR A 621 11.56 -11.22 19.12
CA THR A 621 12.18 -10.20 19.94
C THR A 621 12.90 -9.15 19.08
N LYS A 622 13.12 -7.95 19.64
CA LYS A 622 13.88 -6.90 18.95
C LYS A 622 15.31 -7.31 18.63
N ASP A 623 15.95 -8.10 19.50
CA ASP A 623 17.32 -8.56 19.30
C ASP A 623 17.41 -9.61 18.18
N GLU A 624 16.44 -10.52 18.09
CA GLU A 624 16.31 -11.45 16.96
C GLU A 624 16.12 -10.69 15.64
N ASN A 625 15.25 -9.67 15.63
CA ASN A 625 15.08 -8.83 14.44
C ASN A 625 16.37 -8.05 14.08
N LEU A 626 17.14 -7.59 15.08
CA LEU A 626 18.40 -6.90 14.84
C LEU A 626 19.44 -7.81 14.16
N GLN A 627 19.46 -9.10 14.48
CA GLN A 627 20.32 -10.06 13.77
C GLN A 627 19.96 -10.14 12.28
N ILE A 628 18.67 -10.13 11.94
CA ILE A 628 18.19 -10.14 10.56
C ILE A 628 18.49 -8.80 9.86
N LEU A 629 18.30 -7.67 10.54
CA LEU A 629 18.69 -6.35 10.03
C LEU A 629 20.18 -6.27 9.71
N ASN A 630 21.03 -6.86 10.55
CA ASN A 630 22.47 -6.91 10.29
C ASN A 630 22.79 -7.68 9.01
N LEU A 631 22.09 -8.77 8.71
CA LEU A 631 22.23 -9.49 7.43
C LEU A 631 21.80 -8.62 6.24
N ILE A 632 20.65 -7.95 6.35
CA ILE A 632 20.14 -7.04 5.30
C ILE A 632 21.18 -5.98 4.96
N ASN A 633 21.75 -5.34 5.99
CA ASN A 633 22.77 -4.30 5.81
C ASN A 633 24.10 -4.87 5.31
N GLN A 634 24.53 -6.04 5.79
CA GLN A 634 25.78 -6.68 5.38
C GLN A 634 25.77 -7.07 3.89
N TYR A 635 24.64 -7.56 3.39
CA TYR A 635 24.49 -8.02 2.00
C TYR A 635 23.76 -7.02 1.10
N TYR A 636 23.46 -5.81 1.61
CA TYR A 636 22.76 -4.74 0.90
C TYR A 636 21.48 -5.24 0.20
N LEU A 637 20.65 -5.97 0.94
CA LEU A 637 19.42 -6.57 0.42
C LEU A 637 18.32 -5.51 0.29
N ASN A 638 17.61 -5.54 -0.84
CA ASN A 638 16.45 -4.71 -1.13
C ASN A 638 15.19 -5.56 -1.14
N ASN A 639 14.03 -4.95 -0.87
CA ASN A 639 12.76 -5.67 -0.72
C ASN A 639 12.91 -6.91 0.21
N PRO A 640 13.48 -6.77 1.43
CA PRO A 640 13.76 -7.92 2.29
C PRO A 640 12.48 -8.45 2.94
N LYS A 641 12.30 -9.77 2.91
CA LYS A 641 11.20 -10.47 3.59
C LYS A 641 11.71 -11.71 4.32
N PHE A 642 10.94 -12.18 5.30
CA PHE A 642 11.30 -13.37 6.06
C PHE A 642 11.05 -14.63 5.24
N TYR A 643 12.09 -15.46 5.11
CA TYR A 643 12.00 -16.80 4.58
C TYR A 643 11.98 -17.81 5.73
N LEU A 644 11.06 -18.78 5.70
CA LEU A 644 10.88 -19.78 6.75
C LEU A 644 11.47 -21.12 6.29
N ASN A 645 12.68 -21.44 6.78
CA ASN A 645 13.30 -22.74 6.54
C ASN A 645 12.65 -23.80 7.44
N GLU A 646 12.11 -24.85 6.85
CA GLU A 646 11.50 -25.95 7.60
C GLU A 646 12.55 -26.79 8.33
N GLU A 647 12.39 -26.96 9.64
CA GLU A 647 13.21 -27.89 10.42
C GLU A 647 12.51 -29.25 10.46
N LYS A 648 13.13 -30.25 9.80
CA LYS A 648 12.55 -31.59 9.66
C LYS A 648 13.19 -32.56 10.65
N LEU A 649 12.38 -33.35 11.34
CA LEU A 649 12.83 -34.51 12.09
C LEU A 649 12.22 -35.77 11.47
N ASN A 650 13.05 -36.79 11.21
CA ASN A 650 12.65 -38.05 10.56
C ASN A 650 11.92 -37.85 9.21
N GLY A 651 12.23 -36.79 8.48
CA GLY A 651 11.62 -36.48 7.18
C GLY A 651 10.22 -35.85 7.24
N SER A 652 9.63 -35.65 8.43
CA SER A 652 8.36 -34.94 8.60
C SER A 652 8.58 -33.48 8.97
N ASN A 653 7.75 -32.58 8.42
CA ASN A 653 7.71 -31.17 8.79
C ASN A 653 6.79 -30.91 10.00
N THR A 654 5.80 -31.79 10.19
CA THR A 654 4.86 -31.73 11.32
C THR A 654 5.32 -32.71 12.39
N GLN A 655 5.44 -32.21 13.61
CA GLN A 655 5.88 -32.95 14.78
C GLN A 655 4.71 -33.13 15.74
N ILE A 656 4.68 -34.24 16.45
CA ILE A 656 3.68 -34.51 17.49
C ILE A 656 4.44 -34.62 18.81
N ALA A 657 4.23 -33.66 19.70
CA ALA A 657 4.80 -33.67 21.04
C ALA A 657 4.20 -34.80 21.90
N PRO A 658 4.87 -35.26 22.97
CA PRO A 658 4.33 -36.25 23.91
C PRO A 658 2.94 -35.89 24.47
N GLU A 659 2.64 -34.60 24.59
CA GLU A 659 1.37 -34.04 25.02
C GLU A 659 0.26 -34.11 23.94
N LYS A 660 0.55 -34.75 22.79
CA LYS A 660 -0.31 -34.84 21.59
C LYS A 660 -0.59 -33.49 20.93
N VAL A 661 0.31 -32.53 21.10
CA VAL A 661 0.27 -31.23 20.41
C VAL A 661 0.99 -31.38 19.08
N SER A 662 0.29 -31.11 17.98
CA SER A 662 0.90 -31.02 16.65
C SER A 662 1.53 -29.64 16.48
N TYR A 663 2.78 -29.59 16.04
CA TYR A 663 3.50 -28.32 15.82
C TYR A 663 4.47 -28.42 14.64
N LYS A 664 4.89 -27.27 14.13
CA LYS A 664 5.97 -27.13 13.15
C LYS A 664 7.03 -26.16 13.70
N MET A 665 8.28 -26.41 13.34
CA MET A 665 9.42 -25.57 13.72
C MET A 665 10.12 -25.08 12.45
N TYR A 666 10.49 -23.80 12.44
CA TYR A 666 11.23 -23.18 11.34
C TYR A 666 12.44 -22.43 11.88
N SER A 667 13.49 -22.31 11.07
CA SER A 667 14.52 -21.29 11.28
C SER A 667 14.30 -20.10 10.35
N LEU A 668 14.38 -18.90 10.91
CA LEU A 668 14.21 -17.66 10.15
C LEU A 668 15.45 -17.34 9.31
N SER A 669 15.20 -16.87 8.10
CA SER A 669 16.19 -16.31 7.19
C SER A 669 15.61 -15.11 6.47
N VAL A 670 16.43 -14.41 5.69
CA VAL A 670 15.97 -13.27 4.90
C VAL A 670 16.17 -13.55 3.42
N ILE A 671 15.13 -13.29 2.65
CA ILE A 671 15.18 -13.29 1.19
C ILE A 671 15.06 -11.84 0.71
N GLY A 672 15.91 -11.45 -0.25
CA GLY A 672 15.97 -10.10 -0.77
C GLY A 672 16.54 -10.03 -2.18
N GLU A 673 16.52 -8.85 -2.76
CA GLU A 673 17.17 -8.52 -4.03
C GLU A 673 18.57 -7.97 -3.73
N ASN A 674 19.61 -8.53 -4.33
CA ASN A 674 20.95 -7.95 -4.21
C ASN A 674 21.09 -6.67 -5.06
N GLN A 675 22.27 -6.05 -5.06
CA GLN A 675 22.52 -4.79 -5.78
C GLN A 675 22.45 -4.88 -7.33
N ILE A 676 22.38 -6.10 -7.89
CA ILE A 676 22.15 -6.34 -9.32
C ILE A 676 20.73 -6.85 -9.62
N GLY A 677 19.88 -6.96 -8.60
CA GLY A 677 18.47 -7.34 -8.73
C GLY A 677 18.19 -8.83 -8.79
N GLU A 678 19.16 -9.67 -8.43
CA GLU A 678 18.97 -11.11 -8.29
C GLU A 678 18.44 -11.46 -6.90
N ILE A 679 17.65 -12.52 -6.82
CA ILE A 679 17.12 -13.03 -5.56
C ILE A 679 18.24 -13.72 -4.80
N LEU A 680 18.41 -13.37 -3.53
CA LEU A 680 19.40 -13.90 -2.62
C LEU A 680 18.73 -14.29 -1.30
N LEU A 681 18.90 -15.54 -0.89
CA LEU A 681 18.48 -16.05 0.42
C LEU A 681 19.69 -16.11 1.36
N VAL A 682 19.60 -15.43 2.50
CA VAL A 682 20.69 -15.34 3.49
C VAL A 682 20.22 -15.92 4.81
N ASN A 683 20.96 -16.91 5.30
CA ASN A 683 20.75 -17.55 6.59
C ASN A 683 21.63 -16.89 7.66
N PRO A 684 21.11 -16.64 8.88
CA PRO A 684 21.93 -16.16 9.99
C PRO A 684 22.94 -17.21 10.44
N SER A 685 24.07 -16.77 10.99
CA SER A 685 25.09 -17.67 11.57
C SER A 685 24.56 -18.43 12.80
N HIS A 686 23.64 -17.81 13.55
CA HIS A 686 22.91 -18.43 14.64
C HIS A 686 21.43 -18.52 14.22
N LYS A 687 20.88 -19.73 14.21
CA LYS A 687 19.49 -19.95 13.82
C LYS A 687 18.55 -19.28 14.84
N ILE A 688 17.59 -18.52 14.33
CA ILE A 688 16.46 -17.99 15.11
C ILE A 688 15.29 -18.93 14.86
N TYR A 689 14.91 -19.70 15.88
CA TYR A 689 13.81 -20.65 15.76
C TYR A 689 12.47 -20.01 16.07
N ILE A 690 11.48 -20.35 15.25
CA ILE A 690 10.08 -20.03 15.48
C ILE A 690 9.26 -21.31 15.43
N THR A 691 8.17 -21.34 16.17
CA THR A 691 7.24 -22.47 16.21
C THR A 691 5.82 -22.01 15.92
N THR A 692 5.02 -22.92 15.37
CA THR A 692 3.58 -22.74 15.17
C THR A 692 2.85 -24.03 15.51
N VAL A 693 1.66 -23.92 16.09
CA VAL A 693 0.76 -25.05 16.39
C VAL A 693 -0.50 -25.05 15.51
N ASP A 694 -0.73 -23.97 14.75
CA ASP A 694 -1.95 -23.72 13.98
C ASP A 694 -1.72 -23.23 12.53
N ASN A 695 -0.45 -23.08 12.10
CA ASN A 695 -0.04 -22.47 10.82
C ASN A 695 -0.48 -21.00 10.63
N LEU A 696 -0.91 -20.33 11.71
CA LEU A 696 -1.33 -18.93 11.69
C LEU A 696 -0.39 -18.07 12.55
N VAL A 697 -0.04 -18.54 13.74
CA VAL A 697 0.86 -17.82 14.65
C VAL A 697 2.22 -18.49 14.67
N PHE A 698 3.23 -17.73 14.29
CA PHE A 698 4.63 -18.11 14.24
C PHE A 698 5.38 -17.28 15.27
N THR A 699 5.96 -17.89 16.29
CA THR A 699 6.62 -17.13 17.36
C THR A 699 7.94 -17.73 17.79
N SER A 700 8.89 -16.87 18.13
CA SER A 700 10.06 -17.30 18.90
C SER A 700 9.65 -17.67 20.31
N GLU A 701 10.45 -18.53 20.95
CA GLU A 701 10.17 -19.01 22.31
C GLU A 701 10.08 -17.85 23.30
N GLU A 702 11.02 -16.90 23.23
CA GLU A 702 11.07 -15.77 24.15
C GLU A 702 9.88 -14.81 23.94
N TYR A 703 9.41 -14.64 22.70
CA TYR A 703 8.20 -13.86 22.43
C TYR A 703 6.96 -14.51 23.07
N ALA A 704 6.78 -15.81 22.85
CA ALA A 704 5.58 -16.54 23.29
C ALA A 704 5.53 -16.75 24.80
N LYS A 705 6.68 -17.04 25.42
CA LYS A 705 6.83 -17.23 26.87
C LYS A 705 6.31 -16.06 27.69
N TRP A 706 6.53 -14.85 27.19
CA TRP A 706 6.15 -13.61 27.87
C TRP A 706 4.89 -12.95 27.28
N ASN A 707 4.09 -13.68 26.51
CA ASN A 707 2.81 -13.18 26.04
C ASN A 707 1.89 -12.81 27.23
N PRO A 708 1.46 -11.56 27.38
CA PRO A 708 0.71 -11.16 28.58
C PRO A 708 -0.66 -11.81 28.66
N LYS A 709 -1.03 -12.27 29.86
CA LYS A 709 -2.39 -12.75 30.14
C LYS A 709 -3.31 -11.56 30.44
N ILE A 710 -4.39 -11.41 29.69
CA ILE A 710 -5.37 -10.35 29.93
C ILE A 710 -6.22 -10.73 31.14
N ILE A 711 -5.94 -10.12 32.29
CA ILE A 711 -6.81 -10.17 33.46
C ILE A 711 -7.66 -8.90 33.40
N ASN A 712 -8.99 -9.02 33.48
CA ASN A 712 -9.95 -7.91 33.29
C ASN A 712 -9.83 -6.73 34.27
N THR A 713 -8.81 -6.72 35.13
CA THR A 713 -8.55 -5.67 36.12
C THR A 713 -7.05 -5.49 36.25
N GLN A 714 -6.51 -4.32 35.89
CA GLN A 714 -5.29 -3.79 36.53
C GLN A 714 -5.02 -2.35 36.10
N GLU A 715 -5.49 -1.39 36.89
CA GLU A 715 -4.74 -0.13 37.03
C GLU A 715 -3.32 -0.46 37.52
N LEU A 716 -2.31 0.29 37.07
CA LEU A 716 -0.94 0.17 37.59
C LEU A 716 -0.94 0.25 39.13
N THR A 717 -0.63 -0.86 39.77
CA THR A 717 0.09 -0.84 41.05
C THR A 717 1.33 -1.73 40.97
N PRO A 718 2.47 -1.26 41.49
CA PRO A 718 3.73 -2.00 41.44
C PRO A 718 3.72 -3.09 42.51
N SER A 719 3.21 -4.26 42.14
CA SER A 719 3.45 -5.53 42.83
C SER A 719 2.62 -6.58 42.11
N PHE A 720 3.24 -7.61 41.54
CA PHE A 720 2.83 -9.02 41.68
C PHE A 720 3.62 -9.88 40.67
N PHE A 721 4.77 -10.39 41.14
CA PHE A 721 5.28 -11.69 40.76
C PHE A 721 4.54 -12.76 41.57
N ILE A 722 4.27 -13.94 41.00
CA ILE A 722 4.77 -15.23 41.53
C ILE A 722 4.86 -16.21 40.35
N ASN A 723 6.05 -16.79 40.20
CA ASN A 723 6.30 -18.02 39.47
C ASN A 723 6.19 -19.20 40.46
N ASP A 724 5.73 -20.32 39.90
CA ASP A 724 6.12 -21.69 40.24
C ASP A 724 5.20 -22.62 41.06
N SER A 725 5.32 -23.84 40.59
CA SER A 725 4.71 -25.12 40.92
C SER A 725 5.13 -25.69 42.29
N SER A 726 4.17 -26.20 43.07
CA SER A 726 4.35 -27.36 43.97
C SER A 726 3.06 -27.76 44.73
N ASN A 727 2.60 -29.00 44.48
CA ASN A 727 2.16 -30.05 45.41
C ASN A 727 1.09 -29.86 46.53
N PHE A 728 0.09 -30.75 46.45
CA PHE A 728 -0.51 -31.64 47.48
C PHE A 728 -1.58 -31.17 48.50
N ILE A 729 -2.69 -31.94 48.49
CA ILE A 729 -3.64 -32.33 49.56
C ILE A 729 -4.46 -31.20 50.24
N ARG A 730 -5.77 -31.14 49.99
CA ARG A 730 -6.82 -31.96 50.61
C ARG A 730 -8.14 -31.84 49.84
#